data_AF-A0A7C4R3P0-F1
#
_entry.id   AF-A0A7C4R3P0-F1
#
_cell.length_a   1.000
_cell.length_b   1.000
_cell.length_c   1.000
_cell.angle_alpha   90.00
_cell.angle_beta   90.00
_cell.angle_gamma   90.00
#
_symmetry.space_group_name_H-M   'P 1'
#
loop_
_entity.id
_entity.type
_entity.pdbx_description
1 polymer ?
#
loop_
_entity_poly.entity_id
_entity_poly.type
_entity_poly.pdbx_seq_one_letter_code
_entity_poly.pdbx_strand_id
1 'polypeptide(L)'
;MSWPSCCGTRRPTWRRLLPIIAALDSVRRPGPFVNTFATVKTISRPLPAPVRRGRRGKTRWRRLRSGLRRRFSSNATRCWIRRTARPAGTRRIKNAWRFCGSPSSWARFAIAIGPLGRRRKTAIAKRPGAPERLKKTAPNGIKTWVFHGRSTRPISNFIAADFEDGKPDMRPTTLVGIMAGDGFKGRAGKAGDAGTAPRPIHCRTLAKRAPAKGASGRFAALLFIASLAGALGGEAKAPSSPLRVGVVQMALARTIAENRDRIVTGISNAALRQARVAVFPEGALQGLDGDRPELVEQAIAAIQQAARAANLYVVFGGCTPSARLKKNTNWMRVISPGGREVFRYEKLYDNHRAAMPGVFEIDGIPCHAMICADRWLRGVEEVPIQMGAQISFELSCNFASEWVEPFGWYWYVPRALRNQVWVIFANTGNQVSGAPDDPAAPRELRHGHSAILAPDGRLAAAARDDAQTIVVADLPVQQATRAAAQARAAHPALRPFWEAGVKLHGGQSVAAPPLTPLKSPESEVVIAVAQITNDPQQMEAMIAQARAKKADLVVFPARAAAETALPRLRTAAREQRITVVVGMEHFQADRYHNSAFVFGPDGALLTRYDQVSANNPFQAGKNPAAMWFRVKGVPAVVTVGEDALWTELAELAAVAGAQIHIHLDHDPDTSPQSALRRLQVWSNLASFQTFTVTANIGGSAIWDDLRGPEERRAEVRGLARPDTGSVAVYSPFSANLVVQAQTGEPLILASRRVNARNTHHPARTANRNPQMEAWYRLGAALLCPQQERIP
;
A
#
# COMPACT_ATOMS: atom_id res chain seq x y z
N MET A 1 38.72 -51.75 21.51
CA MET A 1 39.36 -52.85 20.77
C MET A 1 40.37 -52.26 19.79
N SER A 2 41.44 -53.01 19.47
CA SER A 2 42.38 -52.83 18.34
C SER A 2 43.05 -51.45 18.09
N TRP A 3 44.35 -51.40 18.41
CA TRP A 3 45.46 -50.71 17.72
C TRP A 3 45.66 -51.25 16.26
N PRO A 4 46.64 -50.82 15.39
CA PRO A 4 47.92 -50.12 15.65
C PRO A 4 48.50 -49.08 14.61
N SER A 5 49.64 -48.44 14.96
CA SER A 5 50.84 -48.14 14.11
C SER A 5 50.78 -47.14 12.91
N CYS A 6 51.84 -46.44 12.44
CA CYS A 6 53.24 -46.21 12.91
C CYS A 6 53.96 -45.05 12.17
N CYS A 7 55.14 -44.66 12.67
CA CYS A 7 56.23 -43.87 12.02
C CYS A 7 56.00 -42.35 11.72
N GLY A 8 56.97 -41.43 11.90
CA GLY A 8 58.26 -41.51 12.62
C GLY A 8 59.32 -40.45 12.21
N THR A 9 59.94 -39.76 13.19
CA THR A 9 61.21 -38.98 13.10
C THR A 9 61.27 -37.74 12.17
N ARG A 10 62.13 -36.70 12.31
CA ARG A 10 63.34 -36.42 13.15
C ARG A 10 63.53 -34.88 13.30
N ARG A 11 64.19 -34.43 14.39
CA ARG A 11 64.78 -33.06 14.60
C ARG A 11 66.21 -33.00 13.96
N PRO A 12 66.96 -31.86 13.79
CA PRO A 12 67.22 -30.86 14.85
C PRO A 12 67.73 -29.39 14.53
N THR A 13 67.45 -28.44 15.46
CA THR A 13 68.36 -27.34 15.98
C THR A 13 68.95 -26.25 15.03
N TRP A 14 69.56 -25.09 15.44
CA TRP A 14 70.04 -24.46 16.71
C TRP A 14 70.18 -22.90 16.52
N ARG A 15 70.07 -22.08 17.60
CA ARG A 15 70.79 -20.77 17.89
C ARG A 15 70.63 -19.55 16.92
N ARG A 16 70.72 -18.25 17.32
CA ARG A 16 70.73 -17.49 18.62
C ARG A 16 70.63 -15.94 18.35
N LEU A 17 70.18 -15.15 19.35
CA LEU A 17 70.44 -13.69 19.63
C LEU A 17 69.96 -12.62 18.58
N LEU A 18 69.03 -11.68 18.84
CA LEU A 18 69.00 -10.49 19.77
C LEU A 18 70.16 -9.48 19.58
N PRO A 19 70.00 -8.14 19.82
CA PRO A 19 68.80 -7.24 19.76
C PRO A 19 69.09 -5.78 19.25
N ILE A 20 68.18 -4.80 19.54
CA ILE A 20 68.42 -3.35 19.87
C ILE A 20 68.14 -2.18 18.85
N ILE A 21 67.25 -1.24 19.27
CA ILE A 21 67.08 0.24 18.99
C ILE A 21 66.83 0.72 17.52
N ALA A 22 65.72 1.41 17.15
CA ALA A 22 65.24 2.81 17.43
C ALA A 22 66.10 3.93 16.77
N ALA A 23 65.62 5.09 16.29
CA ALA A 23 64.29 5.67 15.99
C ALA A 23 64.46 6.94 15.08
N LEU A 24 63.36 7.56 14.59
CA LEU A 24 63.29 8.88 13.91
C LEU A 24 63.97 8.97 12.50
N ASP A 25 63.69 9.89 11.57
CA ASP A 25 62.76 11.04 11.50
C ASP A 25 62.38 11.44 10.04
N SER A 26 61.44 12.38 9.90
CA SER A 26 61.32 13.43 8.85
C SER A 26 60.66 13.20 7.46
N VAL A 27 59.52 13.90 7.29
CA VAL A 27 59.10 14.81 6.19
C VAL A 27 59.51 14.56 4.71
N ARG A 28 58.51 14.37 3.81
CA ARG A 28 58.16 15.27 2.65
C ARG A 28 57.04 14.70 1.74
N ARG A 29 56.14 15.57 1.26
CA ARG A 29 55.29 15.39 0.05
C ARG A 29 55.93 16.16 -1.12
N PRO A 30 55.79 15.70 -2.38
CA PRO A 30 54.68 16.06 -3.28
C PRO A 30 54.14 14.78 -3.99
N GLY A 31 53.16 14.72 -4.90
CA GLY A 31 52.55 15.61 -5.90
C GLY A 31 51.99 14.69 -7.02
N PRO A 32 51.00 15.08 -7.84
CA PRO A 32 50.19 14.12 -8.60
C PRO A 32 50.70 13.80 -10.01
N PHE A 33 50.35 12.61 -10.52
CA PHE A 33 50.58 12.19 -11.91
C PHE A 33 49.30 12.29 -12.76
N VAL A 34 49.48 12.76 -14.01
CA VAL A 34 48.56 12.57 -15.14
C VAL A 34 49.32 11.77 -16.19
N ASN A 35 48.69 10.82 -16.90
CA ASN A 35 49.27 10.31 -18.14
C ASN A 35 48.24 9.77 -19.16
N THR A 36 48.71 9.54 -20.38
CA THR A 36 47.91 9.60 -21.62
C THR A 36 48.25 8.44 -22.58
N PHE A 37 47.41 8.19 -23.60
CA PHE A 37 47.59 7.24 -24.73
C PHE A 37 47.49 5.72 -24.37
N ALA A 38 47.26 4.77 -25.30
CA ALA A 38 47.38 4.80 -26.77
C ALA A 38 46.38 3.89 -27.53
N THR A 39 46.36 4.01 -28.85
CA THR A 39 45.51 3.29 -29.83
C THR A 39 46.20 2.06 -30.43
N VAL A 40 45.48 0.99 -30.78
CA VAL A 40 46.00 -0.15 -31.59
C VAL A 40 45.03 -0.56 -32.72
N LYS A 41 45.59 -0.93 -33.89
CA LYS A 41 44.89 -1.36 -35.12
C LYS A 41 44.39 -2.81 -35.04
N THR A 42 43.44 -3.18 -35.91
CA THR A 42 43.27 -4.59 -36.35
C THR A 42 42.76 -4.69 -37.79
N ILE A 43 42.86 -5.90 -38.37
CA ILE A 43 42.95 -6.19 -39.82
C ILE A 43 41.62 -6.70 -40.40
N SER A 44 41.49 -6.70 -41.74
CA SER A 44 40.27 -6.86 -42.53
C SER A 44 40.11 -8.21 -43.27
N ARG A 45 38.85 -8.49 -43.70
CA ARG A 45 38.32 -9.50 -44.67
C ARG A 45 37.62 -10.75 -44.06
N PRO A 46 36.70 -11.42 -44.80
CA PRO A 46 35.60 -10.88 -45.62
C PRO A 46 34.23 -11.57 -45.36
N LEU A 47 33.14 -11.01 -45.87
CA LEU A 47 31.76 -11.54 -45.76
C LEU A 47 31.36 -12.46 -46.94
N PRO A 48 30.51 -13.49 -46.73
CA PRO A 48 29.79 -14.19 -47.79
C PRO A 48 28.44 -13.53 -48.15
N ALA A 49 27.96 -13.79 -49.37
CA ALA A 49 26.79 -13.14 -49.97
C ALA A 49 25.42 -13.75 -49.60
N PRO A 50 24.30 -13.00 -49.73
CA PRO A 50 22.95 -13.51 -49.46
C PRO A 50 22.30 -14.20 -50.67
N VAL A 51 21.57 -15.30 -50.41
CA VAL A 51 20.84 -16.09 -51.41
C VAL A 51 19.47 -15.47 -51.75
N ARG A 52 19.11 -15.45 -53.05
CA ARG A 52 17.77 -15.11 -53.56
C ARG A 52 16.86 -16.35 -53.60
N ARG A 53 15.61 -16.21 -53.11
CA ARG A 53 14.31 -16.77 -53.62
C ARG A 53 13.25 -16.61 -52.49
N GLY A 54 11.96 -16.37 -52.74
CA GLY A 54 11.24 -16.15 -54.00
C GLY A 54 9.86 -15.48 -53.77
N ARG A 55 9.19 -15.09 -54.87
CA ARG A 55 7.86 -14.43 -54.87
C ARG A 55 6.72 -15.44 -54.73
N ARG A 56 5.66 -15.09 -53.97
CA ARG A 56 4.22 -15.44 -54.11
C ARG A 56 3.48 -14.76 -52.93
N GLY A 57 2.30 -14.16 -53.03
CA GLY A 57 1.49 -13.69 -54.16
C GLY A 57 0.47 -12.67 -53.63
N LYS A 58 0.11 -11.63 -54.40
CA LYS A 58 -0.90 -10.63 -53.97
C LYS A 58 -2.27 -11.00 -54.52
N THR A 59 -3.28 -11.14 -53.65
CA THR A 59 -4.69 -11.22 -54.07
C THR A 59 -5.44 -9.99 -53.58
N ARG A 60 -5.92 -9.17 -54.53
CA ARG A 60 -6.87 -8.07 -54.25
C ARG A 60 -8.25 -8.67 -53.98
N TRP A 61 -8.99 -8.07 -53.06
CA TRP A 61 -10.44 -7.91 -53.23
C TRP A 61 -10.84 -6.45 -52.96
N ARG A 62 -11.75 -5.94 -53.79
CA ARG A 62 -12.29 -4.58 -53.79
C ARG A 62 -13.77 -4.69 -54.22
N ARG A 63 -14.59 -3.71 -53.83
CA ARG A 63 -16.06 -3.57 -54.00
C ARG A 63 -16.83 -3.95 -52.71
N LEU A 64 -17.93 -3.27 -52.36
CA LEU A 64 -18.48 -1.97 -52.82
C LEU A 64 -19.33 -1.33 -51.70
N ARG A 65 -19.63 -0.03 -51.82
CA ARG A 65 -20.54 0.69 -50.91
C ARG A 65 -21.98 0.64 -51.42
N SER A 66 -22.92 0.37 -50.52
CA SER A 66 -24.23 1.02 -50.35
C SER A 66 -25.00 0.26 -49.24
N GLY A 67 -25.84 0.86 -48.39
CA GLY A 67 -26.11 2.27 -48.14
C GLY A 67 -27.58 2.47 -47.75
N LEU A 68 -27.87 2.92 -46.53
CA LEU A 68 -29.10 3.67 -46.24
C LEU A 68 -28.97 4.48 -44.94
N ARG A 69 -29.55 5.69 -44.93
CA ARG A 69 -29.74 6.53 -43.74
C ARG A 69 -31.17 6.35 -43.23
N ARG A 70 -31.39 6.48 -41.91
CA ARG A 70 -32.35 7.45 -41.35
C ARG A 70 -32.14 7.63 -39.84
N ARG A 71 -32.55 8.80 -39.34
CA ARG A 71 -32.45 9.25 -37.94
C ARG A 71 -33.72 8.88 -37.17
N PHE A 72 -33.66 8.79 -35.84
CA PHE A 72 -34.41 9.70 -34.96
C PHE A 72 -33.92 9.63 -33.49
N SER A 73 -34.06 10.75 -32.79
CA SER A 73 -33.95 10.93 -31.32
C SER A 73 -35.30 10.58 -30.64
N SER A 74 -35.54 10.57 -29.33
CA SER A 74 -34.82 10.91 -28.07
C SER A 74 -35.65 10.38 -26.87
N ASN A 75 -35.06 10.36 -25.66
CA ASN A 75 -35.64 10.40 -24.28
C ASN A 75 -37.18 10.53 -24.11
N ALA A 76 -37.89 9.95 -23.14
CA ALA A 76 -37.63 9.83 -21.68
C ALA A 76 -38.66 8.86 -21.02
N THR A 77 -38.34 7.95 -20.07
CA THR A 77 -38.30 8.12 -18.59
C THR A 77 -39.61 7.79 -17.80
N ARG A 78 -39.59 6.66 -17.05
CA ARG A 78 -40.29 6.39 -15.74
C ARG A 78 -41.85 6.30 -15.72
N CYS A 79 -42.57 5.71 -14.73
CA CYS A 79 -42.28 5.16 -13.39
C CYS A 79 -43.41 4.20 -12.86
N TRP A 80 -43.10 3.28 -11.91
CA TRP A 80 -43.94 2.84 -10.74
C TRP A 80 -45.20 1.91 -11.00
N ILE A 81 -45.76 1.02 -10.12
CA ILE A 81 -45.75 0.74 -8.64
C ILE A 81 -45.78 -0.80 -8.31
N ARG A 82 -45.33 -1.15 -7.08
CA ARG A 82 -45.56 -2.37 -6.21
C ARG A 82 -46.65 -3.40 -6.58
N ARG A 83 -46.43 -4.66 -6.13
CA ARG A 83 -47.46 -5.49 -5.46
C ARG A 83 -46.88 -6.33 -4.31
N THR A 84 -47.69 -6.56 -3.27
CA THR A 84 -47.40 -7.33 -2.05
C THR A 84 -48.30 -8.56 -1.92
N ALA A 85 -47.73 -9.65 -1.40
CA ALA A 85 -48.32 -10.72 -0.58
C ALA A 85 -49.63 -11.47 -0.98
N ARG A 86 -49.48 -12.81 -1.11
CA ARG A 86 -50.36 -13.92 -0.62
C ARG A 86 -51.80 -14.09 -1.18
N PRO A 87 -52.46 -15.26 -1.00
CA PRO A 87 -51.95 -16.65 -0.93
C PRO A 87 -52.81 -17.70 -1.70
N ALA A 88 -52.32 -18.96 -1.74
CA ALA A 88 -53.05 -20.25 -1.78
C ALA A 88 -54.10 -20.60 -2.88
N GLY A 89 -54.17 -21.88 -3.27
CA GLY A 89 -55.40 -22.48 -3.86
C GLY A 89 -55.27 -23.30 -5.15
N THR A 90 -55.03 -24.61 -5.00
CA THR A 90 -55.59 -25.73 -5.81
C THR A 90 -55.70 -25.72 -7.36
N ARG A 91 -55.03 -26.73 -7.95
CA ARG A 91 -55.51 -27.68 -8.99
C ARG A 91 -55.91 -27.21 -10.41
N ARG A 92 -55.06 -27.69 -11.36
CA ARG A 92 -55.37 -28.48 -12.58
C ARG A 92 -55.99 -27.85 -13.84
N ILE A 93 -55.35 -28.25 -14.97
CA ILE A 93 -55.89 -28.57 -16.31
C ILE A 93 -55.91 -27.49 -17.41
N LYS A 94 -54.99 -27.73 -18.37
CA LYS A 94 -55.04 -27.63 -19.85
C LYS A 94 -55.54 -26.35 -20.57
N ASN A 95 -54.67 -25.88 -21.46
CA ASN A 95 -54.88 -25.57 -22.88
C ASN A 95 -56.10 -24.72 -23.30
N ALA A 96 -55.84 -23.55 -23.91
CA ALA A 96 -55.84 -23.38 -25.38
C ALA A 96 -56.33 -21.98 -25.84
N TRP A 97 -55.54 -21.38 -26.74
CA TRP A 97 -55.98 -20.74 -27.99
C TRP A 97 -56.95 -19.55 -28.01
N ARG A 98 -56.45 -18.45 -28.64
CA ARG A 98 -57.15 -17.60 -29.64
C ARG A 98 -58.34 -16.73 -29.15
N PHE A 99 -58.71 -15.62 -29.80
CA PHE A 99 -58.03 -14.63 -30.66
C PHE A 99 -59.04 -13.45 -30.84
N CYS A 100 -58.57 -12.23 -31.14
CA CYS A 100 -59.39 -11.06 -31.55
C CYS A 100 -60.45 -10.51 -30.57
N GLY A 101 -60.84 -9.24 -30.78
CA GLY A 101 -62.01 -8.62 -30.13
C GLY A 101 -61.78 -7.22 -29.55
N SER A 102 -61.55 -6.23 -30.41
CA SER A 102 -61.83 -4.81 -30.11
C SER A 102 -63.36 -4.55 -30.28
N PRO A 103 -63.91 -3.31 -30.27
CA PRO A 103 -63.31 -1.98 -30.00
C PRO A 103 -64.18 -1.03 -29.13
N SER A 104 -63.69 0.22 -29.00
CA SER A 104 -64.51 1.44 -28.79
C SER A 104 -65.16 1.60 -27.38
N SER A 105 -65.57 2.80 -26.92
CA SER A 105 -65.93 4.02 -27.65
C SER A 105 -65.88 5.29 -26.77
N TRP A 106 -65.40 6.41 -27.34
CA TRP A 106 -65.91 7.80 -27.14
C TRP A 106 -65.80 8.38 -25.68
N ALA A 107 -65.99 9.66 -25.34
CA ALA A 107 -66.28 10.89 -26.10
C ALA A 107 -65.53 12.12 -25.52
N ARG A 108 -65.29 13.09 -26.43
CA ARG A 108 -65.33 14.57 -26.33
C ARG A 108 -65.73 15.26 -25.01
N PHE A 109 -65.01 16.33 -24.65
CA PHE A 109 -65.41 17.74 -24.35
C PHE A 109 -64.11 18.45 -23.87
N ALA A 110 -63.52 19.52 -24.43
CA ALA A 110 -63.92 20.76 -25.13
C ALA A 110 -63.92 22.02 -24.23
N ILE A 111 -63.40 23.13 -24.78
CA ILE A 111 -63.41 24.53 -24.26
C ILE A 111 -62.40 24.86 -23.12
N ALA A 112 -61.85 26.08 -23.01
CA ALA A 112 -60.88 26.82 -23.86
C ALA A 112 -60.54 28.20 -23.21
N ILE A 113 -59.47 28.88 -23.67
CA ILE A 113 -59.10 30.32 -23.41
C ILE A 113 -58.65 30.60 -21.94
N GLY A 114 -57.62 31.38 -21.57
CA GLY A 114 -56.59 32.24 -22.21
C GLY A 114 -55.76 32.93 -21.07
N PRO A 115 -55.03 34.06 -21.27
CA PRO A 115 -53.98 34.29 -22.27
C PRO A 115 -52.67 34.95 -21.73
N LEU A 116 -51.57 34.76 -22.48
CA LEU A 116 -50.43 35.67 -22.81
C LEU A 116 -49.91 36.80 -21.89
N GLY A 117 -48.58 36.86 -21.74
CA GLY A 117 -47.82 38.05 -21.28
C GLY A 117 -46.40 38.14 -21.88
N ARG A 118 -46.09 39.27 -22.53
CA ARG A 118 -44.98 39.57 -23.46
C ARG A 118 -43.68 40.14 -22.82
N ARG A 119 -42.53 39.70 -23.36
CA ARG A 119 -41.39 40.47 -23.94
C ARG A 119 -40.96 41.86 -23.39
N ARG A 120 -39.64 42.08 -23.33
CA ARG A 120 -38.94 43.30 -23.84
C ARG A 120 -37.55 43.00 -24.45
N LYS A 121 -37.05 43.90 -25.29
CA LYS A 121 -35.72 43.96 -25.94
C LYS A 121 -35.12 45.36 -25.72
N THR A 122 -33.79 45.52 -25.78
CA THR A 122 -33.12 46.79 -26.17
C THR A 122 -31.69 46.57 -26.69
N ALA A 123 -31.11 47.62 -27.31
CA ALA A 123 -29.76 47.72 -27.91
C ALA A 123 -29.37 49.24 -27.95
N ILE A 124 -28.25 49.76 -28.50
CA ILE A 124 -27.17 49.25 -29.37
C ILE A 124 -25.92 50.17 -29.24
N ALA A 125 -24.67 49.70 -29.43
CA ALA A 125 -23.49 50.60 -29.56
C ALA A 125 -22.25 49.99 -30.27
N LYS A 126 -21.35 50.86 -30.78
CA LYS A 126 -20.19 50.61 -31.68
C LYS A 126 -19.07 51.69 -31.45
N ARG A 127 -17.83 51.64 -31.98
CA ARG A 127 -17.23 50.71 -32.96
C ARG A 127 -15.82 50.11 -32.61
N PRO A 128 -14.63 50.77 -32.73
CA PRO A 128 -13.46 50.02 -33.25
C PRO A 128 -12.06 50.24 -32.61
N GLY A 129 -11.13 49.31 -32.88
CA GLY A 129 -9.69 49.60 -32.98
C GLY A 129 -8.71 48.48 -32.63
N ALA A 130 -8.17 47.77 -33.63
CA ALA A 130 -6.84 47.11 -33.64
C ALA A 130 -6.53 46.55 -35.06
N PRO A 131 -5.27 46.56 -35.54
CA PRO A 131 -4.94 46.32 -36.96
C PRO A 131 -4.55 44.87 -37.33
N GLU A 132 -4.44 44.62 -38.64
CA GLU A 132 -4.17 43.33 -39.26
C GLU A 132 -2.70 43.20 -39.75
N ARG A 133 -2.24 41.94 -39.93
CA ARG A 133 -1.09 41.46 -40.74
C ARG A 133 0.34 41.55 -40.18
N LEU A 134 0.99 40.38 -40.18
CA LEU A 134 2.12 40.13 -41.08
C LEU A 134 2.26 38.63 -41.40
N LYS A 135 2.29 38.28 -42.69
CA LYS A 135 2.77 36.97 -43.18
C LYS A 135 4.25 37.09 -43.54
N LYS A 136 5.09 36.13 -43.15
CA LYS A 136 6.39 35.86 -43.79
C LYS A 136 6.62 34.36 -43.95
N THR A 137 7.32 34.00 -45.01
CA THR A 137 7.54 32.64 -45.50
C THR A 137 9.01 32.23 -45.40
N ALA A 138 9.28 31.07 -44.77
CA ALA A 138 10.42 30.17 -45.02
C ALA A 138 11.86 30.76 -44.82
N PRO A 139 12.97 29.98 -44.92
CA PRO A 139 13.09 28.53 -45.19
C PRO A 139 14.07 27.75 -44.27
N ASN A 140 14.26 26.45 -44.59
CA ASN A 140 15.35 25.54 -44.17
C ASN A 140 15.41 25.14 -42.67
N GLY A 141 15.82 23.91 -42.30
CA GLY A 141 16.15 22.75 -43.13
C GLY A 141 17.25 21.87 -42.53
N ILE A 142 16.94 20.98 -41.57
CA ILE A 142 17.84 19.91 -41.13
C ILE A 142 17.08 18.59 -41.09
N LYS A 143 17.63 17.57 -41.78
CA LYS A 143 17.18 16.17 -41.72
C LYS A 143 17.99 15.44 -40.65
N THR A 144 17.35 14.95 -39.60
CA THR A 144 17.97 14.00 -38.66
C THR A 144 17.51 12.58 -38.99
N TRP A 145 18.45 11.72 -39.36
CA TRP A 145 18.18 10.32 -39.63
C TRP A 145 18.07 9.54 -38.31
N VAL A 146 16.93 8.89 -38.06
CA VAL A 146 16.77 7.99 -36.91
C VAL A 146 17.00 6.55 -37.36
N PHE A 147 18.22 6.05 -37.12
CA PHE A 147 18.52 4.62 -37.27
C PHE A 147 17.73 3.81 -36.23
N HIS A 148 16.94 2.84 -36.70
CA HIS A 148 16.32 1.84 -35.83
C HIS A 148 17.32 0.68 -35.59
N GLY A 149 18.11 0.78 -34.52
CA GLY A 149 18.89 -0.34 -34.00
C GLY A 149 18.02 -1.24 -33.11
N ARG A 150 17.83 -2.51 -33.51
CA ARG A 150 17.28 -3.56 -32.63
C ARG A 150 18.42 -4.27 -31.89
N SER A 151 18.07 -4.91 -30.78
CA SER A 151 18.82 -5.96 -30.08
C SER A 151 20.08 -5.53 -29.30
N THR A 152 19.93 -5.51 -27.98
CA THR A 152 20.99 -5.96 -27.05
C THR A 152 20.49 -7.20 -26.31
N ARG A 153 21.25 -8.29 -26.39
CA ARG A 153 21.13 -9.44 -25.47
C ARG A 153 21.95 -9.09 -24.20
N PRO A 154 21.57 -9.57 -23.00
CA PRO A 154 22.46 -9.46 -21.85
C PRO A 154 23.69 -10.36 -22.06
N ILE A 155 24.86 -9.83 -21.71
CA ILE A 155 26.09 -10.63 -21.58
C ILE A 155 26.16 -11.13 -20.15
N SER A 156 26.03 -12.44 -19.97
CA SER A 156 26.45 -13.13 -18.74
C SER A 156 27.90 -13.55 -18.86
N ASN A 157 28.72 -13.36 -17.81
CA ASN A 157 29.60 -14.38 -17.23
C ASN A 157 30.60 -13.80 -16.19
N PHE A 158 30.97 -14.68 -15.24
CA PHE A 158 32.01 -14.54 -14.20
C PHE A 158 31.72 -13.56 -13.05
N ILE A 159 32.02 -13.86 -11.78
CA ILE A 159 32.78 -14.99 -11.19
C ILE A 159 31.92 -15.74 -10.15
N ALA A 160 31.98 -17.08 -10.15
CA ALA A 160 31.59 -17.89 -9.00
C ALA A 160 32.82 -18.12 -8.11
N ALA A 161 32.64 -18.01 -6.80
CA ALA A 161 33.65 -18.39 -5.81
C ALA A 161 32.95 -19.19 -4.70
N ASP A 162 33.37 -20.44 -4.55
CA ASP A 162 32.86 -21.34 -3.53
C ASP A 162 33.30 -20.89 -2.14
N PHE A 163 32.40 -21.01 -1.15
CA PHE A 163 32.76 -21.03 0.26
C PHE A 163 31.95 -22.10 0.97
N GLU A 164 32.63 -23.18 1.36
CA GLU A 164 32.09 -24.26 2.17
C GLU A 164 31.95 -23.87 3.66
N ASP A 165 31.18 -24.70 4.35
CA ASP A 165 30.75 -24.65 5.74
C ASP A 165 31.74 -24.08 6.79
N GLY A 166 31.21 -23.18 7.62
CA GLY A 166 31.80 -22.77 8.89
C GLY A 166 30.73 -22.52 9.97
N LYS A 167 30.42 -23.55 10.78
CA LYS A 167 29.58 -23.39 11.98
C LYS A 167 30.29 -22.55 13.05
N PRO A 168 29.52 -21.87 13.90
CA PRO A 168 29.80 -21.99 15.34
C PRO A 168 28.56 -22.30 16.17
N ASP A 169 28.72 -23.24 17.11
CA ASP A 169 27.85 -23.37 18.28
C ASP A 169 27.95 -22.11 19.16
N MET A 170 26.83 -21.65 19.73
CA MET A 170 26.78 -21.21 21.13
C MET A 170 25.35 -21.31 21.69
N ARG A 171 25.26 -21.88 22.91
CA ARG A 171 24.06 -21.87 23.75
C ARG A 171 24.09 -20.68 24.72
N PRO A 172 22.95 -20.26 25.31
CA PRO A 172 22.83 -18.94 25.90
C PRO A 172 23.27 -18.89 27.37
N THR A 173 23.78 -17.72 27.79
CA THR A 173 23.98 -17.37 29.19
C THR A 173 23.35 -16.01 29.48
N THR A 174 22.31 -16.00 30.31
CA THR A 174 21.76 -14.79 30.92
C THR A 174 22.56 -14.48 32.18
N LEU A 175 23.06 -13.25 32.35
CA LEU A 175 23.07 -12.61 33.68
C LEU A 175 23.14 -11.08 33.61
N VAL A 176 22.61 -10.46 34.66
CA VAL A 176 22.54 -9.01 34.90
C VAL A 176 23.85 -8.51 35.51
N GLY A 177 24.24 -7.27 35.20
CA GLY A 177 25.39 -6.61 35.82
C GLY A 177 25.51 -5.13 35.47
N ILE A 178 24.65 -4.27 36.03
CA ILE A 178 24.85 -2.81 36.00
C ILE A 178 25.73 -2.44 37.19
N MET A 179 26.98 -2.08 36.92
CA MET A 179 27.87 -1.44 37.89
C MET A 179 28.02 0.04 37.52
N ALA A 180 27.51 0.92 38.36
CA ALA A 180 27.76 2.36 38.25
C ALA A 180 29.16 2.69 38.80
N GLY A 181 29.88 3.58 38.11
CA GLY A 181 31.15 4.15 38.57
C GLY A 181 30.94 5.58 39.05
N ASP A 182 31.30 5.85 40.30
CA ASP A 182 31.15 7.15 40.94
C ASP A 182 32.06 8.25 40.37
N GLY A 183 31.66 9.51 40.58
CA GLY A 183 32.66 10.56 40.81
C GLY A 183 32.24 12.00 40.51
N PHE A 184 31.54 12.67 41.43
CA PHE A 184 31.88 14.06 41.79
C PHE A 184 31.33 14.46 43.17
N LYS A 185 32.15 15.17 43.97
CA LYS A 185 31.83 15.61 45.35
C LYS A 185 31.21 17.01 45.36
N GLY A 186 30.26 17.31 46.25
CA GLY A 186 29.58 18.61 46.23
C GLY A 186 28.76 19.08 47.45
N ARG A 187 29.28 18.95 48.68
CA ARG A 187 28.81 19.58 49.95
C ARG A 187 27.38 19.30 50.46
N ALA A 188 27.29 19.09 51.78
CA ALA A 188 26.04 18.89 52.52
C ALA A 188 25.52 20.19 53.16
N GLY A 189 24.19 20.29 53.30
CA GLY A 189 23.48 21.19 54.21
C GLY A 189 22.41 20.39 54.97
N LYS A 190 22.37 20.52 56.30
CA LYS A 190 21.55 19.67 57.18
C LYS A 190 20.11 20.17 57.34
N ALA A 191 19.20 19.20 57.34
CA ALA A 191 18.11 18.96 58.30
C ALA A 191 16.85 19.84 58.29
N GLY A 192 15.70 19.18 58.49
CA GLY A 192 14.36 19.76 58.61
C GLY A 192 13.31 18.66 58.47
N ASP A 193 12.75 18.21 59.60
CA ASP A 193 11.89 17.03 59.70
C ASP A 193 10.39 17.33 59.51
N ALA A 194 9.61 16.26 59.33
CA ALA A 194 8.16 16.15 59.56
C ALA A 194 7.13 16.94 58.70
N GLY A 195 6.03 16.25 58.37
CA GLY A 195 4.69 16.82 58.63
C GLY A 195 3.63 16.77 57.53
N THR A 196 2.76 15.75 57.62
CA THR A 196 1.29 15.79 57.31
C THR A 196 0.77 16.18 55.92
N ALA A 197 -0.02 15.27 55.34
CA ALA A 197 -0.94 15.54 54.23
C ALA A 197 -2.31 16.08 54.71
N PRO A 198 -3.05 16.84 53.88
CA PRO A 198 -4.47 17.12 54.11
C PRO A 198 -5.41 16.35 53.15
N ARG A 199 -6.59 16.00 53.68
CA ARG A 199 -7.75 15.41 52.97
C ARG A 199 -8.76 16.51 52.54
N PRO A 200 -9.76 16.21 51.69
CA PRO A 200 -10.49 17.23 50.93
C PRO A 200 -11.65 17.90 51.68
N ILE A 201 -12.04 19.09 51.19
CA ILE A 201 -13.17 19.88 51.69
C ILE A 201 -14.46 19.52 50.93
N HIS A 202 -15.51 19.17 51.67
CA HIS A 202 -16.88 19.05 51.16
C HIS A 202 -17.60 20.40 51.20
N CYS A 203 -18.40 20.71 50.18
CA CYS A 203 -19.38 21.79 50.21
C CYS A 203 -20.79 21.23 50.45
N ARG A 204 -21.57 21.85 51.35
CA ARG A 204 -22.97 21.51 51.66
C ARG A 204 -23.92 22.47 50.96
N THR A 205 -25.07 21.97 50.48
CA THR A 205 -26.31 22.77 50.40
C THR A 205 -27.55 21.88 50.57
N LEU A 206 -28.68 22.50 50.89
CA LEU A 206 -29.79 21.89 51.64
C LEU A 206 -30.96 21.36 50.78
N ALA A 207 -31.48 20.22 51.25
CA ALA A 207 -32.86 19.70 51.22
C ALA A 207 -34.00 20.47 50.50
N LYS A 208 -34.90 19.70 49.85
CA LYS A 208 -36.30 19.47 50.32
C LYS A 208 -37.10 18.42 49.51
N ARG A 209 -37.73 17.50 50.27
CA ARG A 209 -39.05 16.81 50.11
C ARG A 209 -39.47 16.14 48.78
N ALA A 210 -39.85 14.86 48.90
CA ALA A 210 -40.78 14.14 48.01
C ALA A 210 -42.26 14.50 48.28
N PRO A 211 -43.22 13.98 47.50
CA PRO A 211 -43.88 12.74 47.94
C PRO A 211 -44.10 11.67 46.84
N ALA A 212 -44.56 10.48 47.25
CA ALA A 212 -44.77 9.32 46.40
C ALA A 212 -46.25 8.86 46.35
N LYS A 213 -46.57 8.00 45.38
CA LYS A 213 -47.70 7.02 45.23
C LYS A 213 -48.18 7.01 43.76
N GLY A 214 -48.48 5.86 43.13
CA GLY A 214 -48.38 4.48 43.60
C GLY A 214 -48.92 3.46 42.57
N ALA A 215 -49.15 2.22 43.03
CA ALA A 215 -49.89 1.11 42.38
C ALA A 215 -49.32 0.57 41.03
N SER A 216 -48.65 -0.59 40.94
CA SER A 216 -48.98 -1.99 41.31
C SER A 216 -49.65 -2.80 40.18
N GLY A 217 -48.89 -3.71 39.58
CA GLY A 217 -49.37 -4.77 38.69
C GLY A 217 -48.47 -6.00 38.79
N ARG A 218 -48.89 -7.01 39.54
CA ARG A 218 -48.22 -8.33 39.64
C ARG A 218 -48.66 -9.19 38.47
N PHE A 219 -47.76 -9.96 37.84
CA PHE A 219 -48.02 -11.37 37.47
C PHE A 219 -46.74 -12.11 37.03
N ALA A 220 -46.69 -13.41 37.33
CA ALA A 220 -45.83 -14.46 36.75
C ALA A 220 -44.29 -14.26 36.79
N ALA A 221 -43.69 -14.63 37.93
CA ALA A 221 -42.32 -15.17 37.95
C ALA A 221 -42.40 -16.70 37.89
N LEU A 222 -41.82 -17.33 36.86
CA LEU A 222 -41.86 -18.78 36.68
C LEU A 222 -40.53 -19.27 36.09
N LEU A 223 -39.75 -19.96 36.94
CA LEU A 223 -38.65 -20.90 36.65
C LEU A 223 -37.73 -20.60 35.45
N PHE A 224 -36.56 -20.02 35.75
CA PHE A 224 -35.35 -20.16 34.92
C PHE A 224 -34.09 -20.36 35.80
N ILE A 225 -34.02 -21.52 36.46
CA ILE A 225 -32.81 -21.99 37.19
C ILE A 225 -32.40 -23.34 36.61
N ALA A 226 -31.61 -23.34 35.53
CA ALA A 226 -30.79 -24.48 35.05
C ALA A 226 -29.97 -24.13 33.78
N SER A 227 -29.03 -23.18 33.84
CA SER A 227 -27.97 -23.01 32.79
C SER A 227 -26.84 -22.03 33.18
N LEU A 228 -26.54 -21.88 34.48
CA LEU A 228 -25.51 -20.96 34.98
C LEU A 228 -24.28 -21.69 35.58
N ALA A 229 -23.98 -22.86 35.02
CA ALA A 229 -22.78 -23.66 35.30
C ALA A 229 -22.20 -24.14 33.95
N GLY A 230 -21.46 -23.25 33.29
CA GLY A 230 -20.94 -23.48 31.93
C GLY A 230 -20.22 -22.27 31.29
N ALA A 231 -20.10 -21.16 32.02
CA ALA A 231 -19.40 -19.94 31.58
C ALA A 231 -18.21 -19.61 32.50
N LEU A 232 -17.50 -20.64 32.99
CA LEU A 232 -16.09 -20.46 33.30
C LEU A 232 -15.37 -20.48 31.95
N GLY A 233 -15.09 -19.28 31.43
CA GLY A 233 -14.30 -19.11 30.23
C GLY A 233 -12.91 -19.70 30.47
N GLY A 234 -12.66 -20.88 29.91
CA GLY A 234 -11.30 -21.30 29.67
C GLY A 234 -10.69 -20.30 28.71
N GLU A 235 -9.71 -19.52 29.17
CA GLU A 235 -8.79 -18.87 28.26
C GLU A 235 -8.26 -19.97 27.33
N ALA A 236 -8.53 -19.82 26.03
CA ALA A 236 -8.02 -20.74 25.04
C ALA A 236 -6.49 -20.63 25.07
N LYS A 237 -5.85 -21.51 25.84
CA LYS A 237 -4.41 -21.51 26.09
C LYS A 237 -3.70 -21.48 24.75
N ALA A 238 -3.09 -20.33 24.45
CA ALA A 238 -2.51 -20.08 23.13
C ALA A 238 -1.60 -21.25 22.74
N PRO A 239 -1.70 -21.76 21.49
CA PRO A 239 -0.97 -22.97 21.10
C PRO A 239 0.52 -22.79 21.39
N SER A 240 1.06 -23.70 22.21
CA SER A 240 2.44 -23.63 22.70
C SER A 240 3.49 -23.95 21.63
N SER A 241 3.03 -24.44 20.48
CA SER A 241 3.86 -24.74 19.31
C SER A 241 3.57 -23.73 18.20
N PRO A 242 4.57 -23.26 17.45
CA PRO A 242 4.36 -22.34 16.34
C PRO A 242 3.55 -23.00 15.22
N LEU A 243 2.77 -22.20 14.48
CA LEU A 243 2.04 -22.68 13.31
C LEU A 243 3.02 -22.79 12.13
N ARG A 244 3.33 -24.00 11.68
CA ARG A 244 4.19 -24.19 10.49
C ARG A 244 3.39 -23.99 9.21
N VAL A 245 3.81 -23.06 8.34
CA VAL A 245 3.11 -22.72 7.10
C VAL A 245 4.01 -22.98 5.90
N GLY A 246 3.49 -23.70 4.91
CA GLY A 246 4.11 -23.91 3.61
C GLY A 246 3.39 -23.10 2.53
N VAL A 247 4.11 -22.18 1.89
CA VAL A 247 3.62 -21.37 0.78
C VAL A 247 4.13 -21.95 -0.53
N VAL A 248 3.21 -22.42 -1.37
CA VAL A 248 3.50 -23.04 -2.66
C VAL A 248 3.46 -21.97 -3.75
N GLN A 249 4.62 -21.66 -4.31
CA GLN A 249 4.74 -20.91 -5.55
C GLN A 249 4.55 -21.89 -6.70
N MET A 250 3.42 -21.80 -7.40
CA MET A 250 3.13 -22.65 -8.56
C MET A 250 3.00 -21.85 -9.85
N ALA A 251 3.57 -22.37 -10.93
CA ALA A 251 3.17 -22.00 -12.28
C ALA A 251 1.83 -22.65 -12.64
N LEU A 252 0.98 -21.92 -13.37
CA LEU A 252 -0.31 -22.43 -13.84
C LEU A 252 -0.12 -23.37 -15.04
N ALA A 253 -0.92 -24.43 -15.08
CA ALA A 253 -1.03 -25.38 -16.20
C ALA A 253 -2.14 -24.96 -17.18
N ARG A 254 -2.29 -25.71 -18.27
CA ARG A 254 -3.33 -25.43 -19.28
C ARG A 254 -4.73 -25.83 -18.81
N THR A 255 -4.83 -26.92 -18.06
CA THR A 255 -6.09 -27.54 -17.66
C THR A 255 -6.30 -27.51 -16.14
N ILE A 256 -7.58 -27.58 -15.73
CA ILE A 256 -7.96 -27.76 -14.32
C ILE A 256 -7.36 -29.05 -13.73
N ALA A 257 -7.26 -30.13 -14.52
CA ALA A 257 -6.74 -31.42 -14.05
C ALA A 257 -5.26 -31.33 -13.67
N GLU A 258 -4.42 -30.76 -14.54
CA GLU A 258 -2.99 -30.56 -14.24
C GLU A 258 -2.79 -29.62 -13.04
N ASN A 259 -3.60 -28.57 -12.92
CA ASN A 259 -3.52 -27.63 -11.80
C ASN A 259 -4.01 -28.24 -10.48
N ARG A 260 -5.07 -29.05 -10.50
CA ARG A 260 -5.48 -29.92 -9.38
C ARG A 260 -4.33 -30.82 -8.94
N ASP A 261 -3.67 -31.49 -9.88
CA ASP A 261 -2.61 -32.45 -9.58
C ASP A 261 -1.36 -31.75 -9.02
N ARG A 262 -1.06 -30.53 -9.49
CA ARG A 262 -0.05 -29.63 -8.88
C ARG A 262 -0.43 -29.21 -7.45
N ILE A 263 -1.70 -28.88 -7.18
CA ILE A 263 -2.17 -28.56 -5.82
C ILE A 263 -2.05 -29.78 -4.92
N VAL A 264 -2.52 -30.96 -5.34
CA VAL A 264 -2.42 -32.22 -4.58
C VAL A 264 -0.96 -32.57 -4.30
N THR A 265 -0.07 -32.43 -5.29
CA THR A 265 1.38 -32.63 -5.09
C THR A 265 1.96 -31.60 -4.11
N GLY A 266 1.53 -30.34 -4.18
CA GLY A 266 1.92 -29.30 -3.23
C GLY A 266 1.47 -29.58 -1.79
N ILE A 267 0.28 -30.16 -1.60
CA ILE A 267 -0.23 -30.60 -0.29
C ILE A 267 0.67 -31.71 0.26
N SER A 268 1.00 -32.72 -0.54
CA SER A 268 1.94 -33.78 -0.14
C SER A 268 3.33 -33.23 0.19
N ASN A 269 3.86 -32.29 -0.60
CA ASN A 269 5.16 -31.66 -0.35
C ASN A 269 5.15 -30.79 0.93
N ALA A 270 4.04 -30.12 1.23
CA ALA A 270 3.86 -29.38 2.48
C ALA A 270 3.83 -30.34 3.69
N ALA A 271 3.13 -31.47 3.56
CA ALA A 271 3.06 -32.51 4.60
C ALA A 271 4.42 -33.16 4.88
N LEU A 272 5.20 -33.48 3.83
CA LEU A 272 6.57 -33.96 3.95
C LEU A 272 7.50 -32.96 4.67
N ARG A 273 7.23 -31.66 4.55
CA ARG A 273 7.92 -30.59 5.28
C ARG A 273 7.28 -30.24 6.63
N GLN A 274 6.37 -31.10 7.11
CA GLN A 274 5.63 -31.01 8.37
C GLN A 274 4.82 -29.72 8.57
N ALA A 275 4.51 -29.00 7.48
CA ALA A 275 3.64 -27.84 7.55
C ALA A 275 2.26 -28.24 8.10
N ARG A 276 1.54 -27.30 8.71
CA ARG A 276 0.14 -27.44 9.13
C ARG A 276 -0.83 -26.78 8.16
N VAL A 277 -0.37 -25.78 7.43
CA VAL A 277 -1.12 -25.05 6.40
C VAL A 277 -0.34 -25.08 5.08
N ALA A 278 -1.01 -25.45 3.99
CA ALA A 278 -0.52 -25.28 2.62
C ALA A 278 -1.28 -24.12 1.95
N VAL A 279 -0.55 -23.13 1.40
CA VAL A 279 -1.12 -21.93 0.79
C VAL A 279 -0.74 -21.87 -0.69
N PHE A 280 -1.73 -21.71 -1.56
CA PHE A 280 -1.59 -21.70 -3.03
C PHE A 280 -2.04 -20.37 -3.64
N PRO A 281 -1.56 -19.98 -4.83
CA PRO A 281 -1.80 -18.66 -5.41
C PRO A 281 -3.25 -18.36 -5.84
N GLU A 282 -3.49 -17.14 -6.30
CA GLU A 282 -4.74 -16.73 -6.92
C GLU A 282 -4.98 -17.51 -8.20
N GLY A 283 -6.21 -18.00 -8.42
CA GLY A 283 -6.52 -18.79 -9.62
C GLY A 283 -5.71 -20.07 -9.75
N ALA A 284 -5.10 -20.57 -8.66
CA ALA A 284 -4.37 -21.84 -8.65
C ALA A 284 -5.19 -22.99 -9.27
N LEU A 285 -6.50 -23.00 -9.05
CA LEU A 285 -7.46 -23.89 -9.70
C LEU A 285 -8.24 -23.19 -10.83
N GLN A 286 -7.52 -22.79 -11.88
CA GLN A 286 -8.06 -22.27 -13.14
C GLN A 286 -7.36 -22.93 -14.33
N GLY A 287 -8.10 -23.29 -15.38
CA GLY A 287 -7.54 -23.71 -16.67
C GLY A 287 -7.39 -22.53 -17.64
N LEU A 288 -6.28 -22.49 -18.40
CA LEU A 288 -6.12 -21.55 -19.51
C LEU A 288 -7.12 -21.81 -20.65
N ASP A 289 -7.43 -23.09 -20.89
CA ASP A 289 -8.40 -23.51 -21.92
C ASP A 289 -9.87 -23.41 -21.44
N GLY A 290 -10.11 -22.88 -20.22
CA GLY A 290 -11.44 -22.53 -19.67
C GLY A 290 -11.98 -23.47 -18.59
N ASP A 291 -12.84 -22.92 -17.73
CA ASP A 291 -13.33 -23.61 -16.52
C ASP A 291 -14.75 -24.18 -16.69
N ARG A 292 -14.86 -25.52 -16.82
CA ARG A 292 -16.15 -26.21 -16.68
C ARG A 292 -16.49 -26.40 -15.20
N PRO A 293 -17.68 -25.96 -14.71
CA PRO A 293 -18.05 -26.07 -13.30
C PRO A 293 -17.91 -27.48 -12.72
N GLU A 294 -18.31 -28.51 -13.49
CA GLU A 294 -18.20 -29.92 -13.07
C GLU A 294 -16.75 -30.35 -12.79
N LEU A 295 -15.79 -29.88 -13.60
CA LEU A 295 -14.37 -30.20 -13.43
C LEU A 295 -13.76 -29.46 -12.23
N VAL A 296 -14.22 -28.23 -11.98
CA VAL A 296 -13.81 -27.46 -10.80
C VAL A 296 -14.26 -28.15 -9.51
N GLU A 297 -15.52 -28.58 -9.43
CA GLU A 297 -16.03 -29.28 -8.22
C GLU A 297 -15.40 -30.69 -8.05
N GLN A 298 -15.12 -31.42 -9.14
CA GLN A 298 -14.31 -32.66 -9.06
C GLN A 298 -12.91 -32.41 -8.51
N ALA A 299 -12.26 -31.32 -8.94
CA ALA A 299 -10.94 -30.97 -8.45
C ALA A 299 -10.96 -30.49 -6.98
N ILE A 300 -12.00 -29.77 -6.56
CA ILE A 300 -12.20 -29.40 -5.15
C ILE A 300 -12.38 -30.65 -4.29
N ALA A 301 -13.14 -31.66 -4.74
CA ALA A 301 -13.29 -32.92 -4.01
C ALA A 301 -11.95 -33.65 -3.84
N ALA A 302 -11.10 -33.68 -4.88
CA ALA A 302 -9.75 -34.24 -4.79
C ALA A 302 -8.84 -33.45 -3.82
N ILE A 303 -8.93 -32.12 -3.83
CA ILE A 303 -8.20 -31.25 -2.89
C ILE A 303 -8.68 -31.49 -1.44
N GLN A 304 -9.98 -31.66 -1.22
CA GLN A 304 -10.55 -32.00 0.09
C GLN A 304 -10.08 -33.38 0.59
N GLN A 305 -10.01 -34.37 -0.30
CA GLN A 305 -9.46 -35.69 0.02
C GLN A 305 -7.96 -35.61 0.36
N ALA A 306 -7.17 -34.87 -0.42
CA ALA A 306 -5.74 -34.67 -0.16
C ALA A 306 -5.49 -33.92 1.16
N ALA A 307 -6.24 -32.85 1.45
CA ALA A 307 -6.19 -32.13 2.72
C ALA A 307 -6.47 -33.05 3.92
N ARG A 308 -7.46 -33.95 3.78
CA ARG A 308 -7.79 -34.95 4.79
C ARG A 308 -6.69 -35.99 4.97
N ALA A 309 -6.19 -36.57 3.88
CA ALA A 309 -5.14 -37.59 3.93
C ALA A 309 -3.84 -37.05 4.52
N ALA A 310 -3.50 -35.79 4.23
CA ALA A 310 -2.33 -35.10 4.75
C ALA A 310 -2.52 -34.47 6.15
N ASN A 311 -3.74 -34.44 6.69
CA ASN A 311 -4.11 -33.72 7.92
C ASN A 311 -3.66 -32.24 7.91
N LEU A 312 -3.94 -31.52 6.81
CA LEU A 312 -3.54 -30.12 6.61
C LEU A 312 -4.74 -29.19 6.42
N TYR A 313 -4.56 -27.91 6.78
CA TYR A 313 -5.36 -26.84 6.18
C TYR A 313 -4.83 -26.52 4.78
N VAL A 314 -5.73 -26.24 3.85
CA VAL A 314 -5.39 -25.87 2.47
C VAL A 314 -6.10 -24.59 2.09
N VAL A 315 -5.33 -23.55 1.78
CA VAL A 315 -5.81 -22.23 1.33
C VAL A 315 -5.50 -22.09 -0.15
N PHE A 316 -6.51 -21.97 -1.01
CA PHE A 316 -6.29 -21.89 -2.47
C PHE A 316 -7.32 -21.04 -3.20
N GLY A 317 -6.90 -20.47 -4.34
CA GLY A 317 -7.75 -19.68 -5.24
C GLY A 317 -8.25 -20.48 -6.45
N GLY A 318 -9.37 -20.04 -7.02
CA GLY A 318 -9.95 -20.63 -8.23
C GLY A 318 -10.92 -19.68 -8.93
N CYS A 319 -11.33 -20.05 -10.13
CA CYS A 319 -12.25 -19.28 -10.96
C CYS A 319 -13.45 -20.14 -11.39
N THR A 320 -14.64 -19.55 -11.40
CA THR A 320 -15.86 -20.19 -11.93
C THR A 320 -16.74 -19.20 -12.69
N PRO A 321 -17.36 -19.59 -13.83
CA PRO A 321 -18.32 -18.73 -14.53
C PRO A 321 -19.50 -18.30 -13.65
N SER A 322 -19.84 -17.01 -13.64
CA SER A 322 -21.03 -16.48 -12.96
C SER A 322 -22.04 -15.92 -13.95
N ALA A 323 -23.19 -16.59 -14.05
CA ALA A 323 -24.31 -16.14 -14.89
C ALA A 323 -24.81 -14.73 -14.49
N ARG A 324 -24.77 -14.40 -13.19
CA ARG A 324 -25.17 -13.08 -12.65
C ARG A 324 -24.20 -11.97 -13.08
N LEU A 325 -22.89 -12.24 -13.07
CA LEU A 325 -21.87 -11.25 -13.42
C LEU A 325 -21.51 -11.25 -14.92
N LYS A 326 -21.91 -12.28 -15.67
CA LYS A 326 -21.53 -12.53 -17.07
C LYS A 326 -20.02 -12.59 -17.31
N LYS A 327 -19.28 -13.05 -16.32
CA LYS A 327 -17.82 -13.27 -16.32
C LYS A 327 -17.45 -14.33 -15.27
N ASN A 328 -16.21 -14.79 -15.29
CA ASN A 328 -15.67 -15.61 -14.20
C ASN A 328 -15.64 -14.79 -12.90
N THR A 329 -15.98 -15.46 -11.81
CA THR A 329 -15.82 -14.97 -10.44
C THR A 329 -14.60 -15.64 -9.86
N ASN A 330 -13.67 -14.80 -9.40
CA ASN A 330 -12.44 -15.20 -8.73
C ASN A 330 -12.75 -15.35 -7.24
N TRP A 331 -12.39 -16.49 -6.66
CA TRP A 331 -12.70 -16.84 -5.29
C TRP A 331 -11.53 -17.59 -4.66
N MET A 332 -11.57 -17.67 -3.33
CA MET A 332 -10.70 -18.55 -2.56
C MET A 332 -11.49 -19.36 -1.55
N ARG A 333 -10.94 -20.52 -1.18
CA ARG A 333 -11.48 -21.44 -0.18
C ARG A 333 -10.39 -21.82 0.81
N VAL A 334 -10.79 -22.06 2.06
CA VAL A 334 -9.96 -22.70 3.09
C VAL A 334 -10.62 -24.02 3.43
N ILE A 335 -9.87 -25.11 3.24
CA ILE A 335 -10.28 -26.46 3.59
C ILE A 335 -9.56 -26.85 4.87
N SER A 336 -10.29 -27.42 5.82
CA SER A 336 -9.74 -27.94 7.07
C SER A 336 -9.12 -29.34 6.90
N PRO A 337 -8.35 -29.83 7.89
CA PRO A 337 -7.84 -31.20 7.91
C PRO A 337 -8.94 -32.29 7.92
N GLY A 338 -10.20 -31.94 8.16
CA GLY A 338 -11.33 -32.85 7.96
C GLY A 338 -11.78 -32.97 6.49
N GLY A 339 -11.16 -32.24 5.56
CA GLY A 339 -11.62 -32.07 4.18
C GLY A 339 -12.88 -31.20 4.05
N ARG A 340 -13.18 -30.34 5.04
CA ARG A 340 -14.38 -29.47 5.03
C ARG A 340 -14.00 -28.04 4.68
N GLU A 341 -14.80 -27.36 3.86
CA GLU A 341 -14.69 -25.91 3.68
C GLU A 341 -15.04 -25.20 5.01
N VAL A 342 -14.12 -24.36 5.50
CA VAL A 342 -14.28 -23.56 6.74
C VAL A 342 -14.29 -22.06 6.48
N PHE A 343 -13.80 -21.62 5.31
CA PHE A 343 -13.90 -20.24 4.85
C PHE A 343 -14.00 -20.20 3.32
N ARG A 344 -14.75 -19.24 2.81
CA ARG A 344 -14.88 -18.94 1.38
C ARG A 344 -15.06 -17.46 1.18
N TYR A 345 -14.40 -16.92 0.16
CA TYR A 345 -14.45 -15.50 -0.17
C TYR A 345 -14.40 -15.29 -1.69
N GLU A 346 -15.15 -14.31 -2.20
CA GLU A 346 -15.11 -13.88 -3.60
C GLU A 346 -14.37 -12.54 -3.69
N LYS A 347 -13.41 -12.42 -4.61
CA LYS A 347 -12.57 -11.23 -4.77
C LYS A 347 -13.40 -9.96 -4.97
N LEU A 348 -13.42 -9.12 -3.94
CA LEU A 348 -14.24 -7.91 -3.90
C LEU A 348 -13.86 -6.94 -5.01
N TYR A 349 -12.57 -6.82 -5.35
CA TYR A 349 -12.09 -5.96 -6.43
C TYR A 349 -12.68 -6.30 -7.82
N ASP A 350 -13.07 -7.56 -8.03
CA ASP A 350 -13.73 -8.03 -9.25
C ASP A 350 -15.26 -8.06 -9.13
N ASN A 351 -15.79 -8.42 -7.95
CA ASN A 351 -17.22 -8.38 -7.64
C ASN A 351 -17.48 -7.35 -6.53
N HIS A 352 -17.69 -6.08 -6.89
CA HIS A 352 -17.94 -4.96 -5.94
C HIS A 352 -19.23 -5.10 -5.09
N ARG A 353 -19.92 -6.24 -5.19
CA ARG A 353 -21.11 -6.63 -4.41
C ARG A 353 -20.89 -7.94 -3.63
N ALA A 354 -19.67 -8.47 -3.59
CA ALA A 354 -19.29 -9.54 -2.67
C ALA A 354 -19.31 -9.01 -1.23
N ALA A 355 -19.51 -9.92 -0.27
CA ALA A 355 -19.32 -9.57 1.13
C ALA A 355 -17.86 -9.21 1.41
N MET A 356 -17.61 -8.30 2.36
CA MET A 356 -16.28 -8.15 2.94
C MET A 356 -15.82 -9.49 3.53
N PRO A 357 -14.54 -9.90 3.40
CA PRO A 357 -14.06 -11.10 4.06
C PRO A 357 -14.11 -10.91 5.58
N GLY A 358 -14.47 -11.97 6.30
CA GLY A 358 -14.46 -12.00 7.76
C GLY A 358 -13.18 -12.58 8.34
N VAL A 359 -13.18 -12.77 9.66
CA VAL A 359 -12.20 -13.59 10.37
C VAL A 359 -12.64 -15.06 10.30
N PHE A 360 -11.68 -15.96 10.15
CA PHE A 360 -11.85 -17.41 10.31
C PHE A 360 -10.71 -17.97 11.18
N GLU A 361 -10.76 -19.24 11.56
CA GLU A 361 -9.75 -19.85 12.44
C GLU A 361 -8.98 -20.98 11.76
N ILE A 362 -7.69 -21.06 12.08
CA ILE A 362 -6.82 -22.22 11.82
C ILE A 362 -6.29 -22.66 13.18
N ASP A 363 -6.70 -23.83 13.67
CA ASP A 363 -6.35 -24.35 15.01
C ASP A 363 -6.57 -23.32 16.14
N GLY A 364 -7.69 -22.59 16.09
CA GLY A 364 -8.05 -21.53 17.03
C GLY A 364 -7.32 -20.19 16.84
N ILE A 365 -6.43 -20.09 15.85
CA ILE A 365 -5.71 -18.85 15.53
C ILE A 365 -6.57 -17.98 14.59
N PRO A 366 -6.93 -16.74 14.98
CA PRO A 366 -7.70 -15.84 14.12
C PRO A 366 -6.91 -15.44 12.87
N CYS A 367 -7.50 -15.67 11.71
CA CYS A 367 -6.94 -15.43 10.39
C CYS A 367 -7.91 -14.59 9.55
N HIS A 368 -7.39 -13.87 8.55
CA HIS A 368 -8.20 -13.38 7.43
C HIS A 368 -7.52 -13.76 6.12
N ALA A 369 -8.26 -13.65 5.01
CA ALA A 369 -7.67 -13.80 3.70
C ALA A 369 -8.26 -12.84 2.65
N MET A 370 -7.44 -12.51 1.65
CA MET A 370 -7.80 -11.63 0.53
C MET A 370 -7.08 -12.04 -0.77
N ILE A 371 -7.48 -11.45 -1.90
CA ILE A 371 -7.00 -11.89 -3.22
C ILE A 371 -6.43 -10.71 -4.02
N CYS A 372 -5.11 -10.71 -4.21
CA CYS A 372 -4.35 -9.85 -5.12
C CYS A 372 -4.75 -8.36 -5.05
N ALA A 373 -5.46 -7.85 -6.06
CA ALA A 373 -5.89 -6.47 -6.17
C ALA A 373 -6.82 -6.00 -5.02
N ASP A 374 -7.33 -6.90 -4.19
CA ASP A 374 -7.98 -6.54 -2.92
C ASP A 374 -7.04 -5.79 -1.96
N ARG A 375 -5.70 -5.90 -2.10
CA ARG A 375 -4.71 -5.11 -1.33
C ARG A 375 -4.88 -3.59 -1.46
N TRP A 376 -5.65 -3.14 -2.45
CA TRP A 376 -6.02 -1.74 -2.68
C TRP A 376 -7.21 -1.26 -1.87
N LEU A 377 -7.88 -2.16 -1.14
CA LEU A 377 -9.12 -1.91 -0.42
C LEU A 377 -8.85 -2.08 1.08
N ARG A 378 -8.48 -1.01 1.81
CA ARG A 378 -8.10 -1.09 3.23
C ARG A 378 -9.06 -1.91 4.08
N GLY A 379 -10.37 -1.78 3.82
CA GLY A 379 -11.39 -2.50 4.57
C GLY A 379 -11.31 -4.02 4.45
N VAL A 380 -10.74 -4.56 3.37
CA VAL A 380 -10.61 -6.01 3.13
C VAL A 380 -9.53 -6.62 4.03
N GLU A 381 -8.43 -5.92 4.23
CA GLU A 381 -7.35 -6.37 5.12
C GLU A 381 -7.59 -5.93 6.58
N GLU A 382 -7.74 -4.64 6.80
CA GLU A 382 -7.50 -4.06 8.13
C GLU A 382 -8.70 -4.18 9.05
N VAL A 383 -9.94 -4.18 8.52
CA VAL A 383 -11.13 -4.39 9.38
C VAL A 383 -11.12 -5.79 10.01
N PRO A 384 -10.85 -6.89 9.28
CA PRO A 384 -10.62 -8.20 9.90
C PRO A 384 -9.46 -8.25 10.90
N ILE A 385 -8.38 -7.48 10.71
CA ILE A 385 -7.29 -7.37 11.70
C ILE A 385 -7.79 -6.68 12.98
N GLN A 386 -8.53 -5.58 12.87
CA GLN A 386 -9.13 -4.92 14.04
C GLN A 386 -10.11 -5.87 14.77
N MET A 387 -10.85 -6.70 14.03
CA MET A 387 -11.77 -7.70 14.58
C MET A 387 -11.08 -8.91 15.24
N GLY A 388 -9.81 -9.21 14.94
CA GLY A 388 -9.11 -10.33 15.58
C GLY A 388 -7.90 -10.88 14.85
N ALA A 389 -7.86 -10.80 13.51
CA ALA A 389 -6.94 -11.59 12.69
C ALA A 389 -5.45 -11.30 12.95
N GLN A 390 -4.71 -12.33 13.34
CA GLN A 390 -3.27 -12.34 13.61
C GLN A 390 -2.42 -12.80 12.41
N ILE A 391 -3.06 -13.45 11.43
CA ILE A 391 -2.44 -13.89 10.17
C ILE A 391 -3.27 -13.36 9.00
N SER A 392 -2.62 -12.68 8.06
CA SER A 392 -3.16 -12.21 6.79
C SER A 392 -2.67 -13.11 5.65
N PHE A 393 -3.58 -13.85 5.01
CA PHE A 393 -3.26 -14.60 3.79
C PHE A 393 -3.62 -13.79 2.55
N GLU A 394 -2.68 -13.64 1.62
CA GLU A 394 -2.93 -13.10 0.30
C GLU A 394 -2.58 -14.12 -0.78
N LEU A 395 -3.57 -14.42 -1.62
CA LEU A 395 -3.39 -15.20 -2.82
C LEU A 395 -3.23 -14.25 -4.01
N SER A 396 -2.23 -14.48 -4.87
CA SER A 396 -1.88 -13.55 -5.94
C SER A 396 -1.44 -14.20 -7.24
N CYS A 397 -1.70 -13.51 -8.36
CA CYS A 397 -1.21 -13.85 -9.69
C CYS A 397 -0.59 -12.58 -10.32
N ASN A 398 0.36 -11.97 -9.59
CA ASN A 398 0.90 -10.64 -9.90
C ASN A 398 1.71 -10.62 -11.21
N PHE A 399 1.59 -9.54 -11.98
CA PHE A 399 2.40 -9.29 -13.17
C PHE A 399 3.89 -9.15 -12.84
N ALA A 400 4.77 -9.50 -13.79
CA ALA A 400 6.22 -9.29 -13.66
C ALA A 400 6.57 -7.85 -13.26
N SER A 401 5.86 -6.86 -13.82
CA SER A 401 6.03 -5.42 -13.55
C SER A 401 5.43 -4.93 -12.22
N GLU A 402 4.83 -5.80 -11.40
CA GLU A 402 4.56 -5.51 -9.98
C GLU A 402 5.80 -5.71 -9.10
N TRP A 403 6.79 -6.49 -9.55
CA TRP A 403 8.08 -6.60 -8.87
C TRP A 403 8.98 -5.43 -9.26
N VAL A 404 9.29 -4.62 -8.26
CA VAL A 404 10.21 -3.49 -8.39
C VAL A 404 11.43 -3.84 -7.58
N GLU A 405 12.50 -4.31 -8.25
CA GLU A 405 13.67 -4.90 -7.60
C GLU A 405 14.26 -4.00 -6.49
N PRO A 406 14.44 -2.67 -6.67
CA PRO A 406 14.95 -1.79 -5.62
C PRO A 406 14.05 -1.67 -4.38
N PHE A 407 12.79 -2.09 -4.47
CA PHE A 407 11.82 -2.04 -3.36
C PHE A 407 11.46 -3.44 -2.83
N GLY A 408 11.67 -4.52 -3.61
CA GLY A 408 11.34 -5.89 -3.23
C GLY A 408 9.89 -6.08 -2.74
N TRP A 409 9.72 -6.61 -1.53
CA TRP A 409 8.41 -6.89 -0.91
C TRP A 409 7.67 -5.65 -0.35
N TYR A 410 7.72 -4.53 -1.06
CA TYR A 410 7.20 -3.23 -0.61
C TYR A 410 5.69 -3.18 -0.36
N TRP A 411 4.89 -4.09 -0.93
CA TRP A 411 3.50 -4.25 -0.53
C TRP A 411 3.37 -4.85 0.86
N TYR A 412 4.20 -5.84 1.20
CA TYR A 412 3.96 -6.75 2.32
C TYR A 412 4.69 -6.33 3.60
N VAL A 413 5.92 -5.79 3.49
CA VAL A 413 6.68 -5.33 4.66
C VAL A 413 5.93 -4.24 5.44
N PRO A 414 5.39 -3.17 4.81
CA PRO A 414 4.64 -2.14 5.55
C PRO A 414 3.32 -2.65 6.12
N ARG A 415 2.70 -3.65 5.47
CA ARG A 415 1.46 -4.28 5.94
C ARG A 415 1.68 -5.13 7.19
N ALA A 416 2.78 -5.88 7.25
CA ALA A 416 3.18 -6.61 8.44
C ALA A 416 3.48 -5.64 9.61
N LEU A 417 4.27 -4.59 9.34
CA LEU A 417 4.64 -3.56 10.33
C LEU A 417 3.43 -2.80 10.89
N ARG A 418 2.62 -2.15 10.04
CA ARG A 418 1.52 -1.25 10.49
C ARG A 418 0.37 -1.95 11.21
N ASN A 419 0.28 -3.27 11.04
CA ASN A 419 -0.73 -4.09 11.66
C ASN A 419 -0.16 -4.97 12.79
N GLN A 420 1.14 -5.22 12.81
CA GLN A 420 1.83 -6.17 13.69
C GLN A 420 1.20 -7.57 13.64
N VAL A 421 1.13 -8.12 12.42
CA VAL A 421 0.57 -9.45 12.08
C VAL A 421 1.52 -10.22 11.16
N TRP A 422 1.36 -11.54 11.10
CA TRP A 422 2.00 -12.35 10.07
C TRP A 422 1.34 -12.09 8.72
N VAL A 423 2.13 -11.88 7.66
CA VAL A 423 1.64 -11.72 6.28
C VAL A 423 2.17 -12.86 5.42
N ILE A 424 1.26 -13.59 4.78
CA ILE A 424 1.52 -14.79 4.00
C ILE A 424 1.13 -14.53 2.54
N PHE A 425 2.13 -14.40 1.67
CA PHE A 425 1.96 -14.04 0.26
C PHE A 425 2.26 -15.24 -0.64
N ALA A 426 1.23 -15.85 -1.21
CA ALA A 426 1.35 -16.93 -2.20
C ALA A 426 1.13 -16.39 -3.61
N ASN A 427 2.14 -16.48 -4.47
CA ASN A 427 2.10 -15.92 -5.82
C ASN A 427 2.39 -16.96 -6.91
N THR A 428 1.85 -16.69 -8.09
CA THR A 428 2.09 -17.50 -9.28
C THR A 428 3.52 -17.30 -9.81
N GLY A 429 4.18 -18.41 -10.15
CA GLY A 429 5.45 -18.44 -10.88
C GLY A 429 5.27 -18.72 -12.39
N ASN A 430 6.35 -18.74 -13.16
CA ASN A 430 6.31 -19.06 -14.60
C ASN A 430 6.85 -20.45 -14.92
N GLN A 431 7.95 -20.85 -14.27
CA GLN A 431 8.76 -22.01 -14.67
C GLN A 431 8.50 -23.24 -13.79
N VAL A 432 8.41 -24.42 -14.41
CA VAL A 432 8.43 -25.71 -13.71
C VAL A 432 9.87 -26.23 -13.78
N SER A 433 10.51 -26.46 -12.63
CA SER A 433 11.90 -26.92 -12.61
C SER A 433 12.07 -28.23 -13.38
N GLY A 434 13.08 -28.29 -14.26
CA GLY A 434 13.35 -29.44 -15.13
C GLY A 434 12.44 -29.59 -16.35
N ALA A 435 11.41 -28.75 -16.53
CA ALA A 435 10.62 -28.70 -17.75
C ALA A 435 11.12 -27.57 -18.67
N PRO A 436 11.17 -27.77 -20.00
CA PRO A 436 11.45 -26.67 -20.93
C PRO A 436 10.30 -25.65 -20.88
N ASP A 437 10.63 -24.36 -21.01
CA ASP A 437 9.63 -23.33 -21.27
C ASP A 437 8.89 -23.64 -22.57
N ASP A 438 7.57 -23.46 -22.56
CA ASP A 438 6.71 -23.62 -23.74
C ASP A 438 6.56 -22.25 -24.43
N PRO A 439 7.29 -21.97 -25.53
CA PRO A 439 7.26 -20.68 -26.20
C PRO A 439 5.96 -20.45 -26.99
N ALA A 440 5.10 -21.47 -27.13
CA ALA A 440 3.82 -21.36 -27.83
C ALA A 440 2.67 -20.92 -26.90
N ALA A 441 2.86 -20.97 -25.58
CA ALA A 441 1.88 -20.47 -24.62
C ALA A 441 1.94 -18.93 -24.51
N PRO A 442 0.85 -18.20 -24.83
CA PRO A 442 0.75 -16.78 -24.51
C PRO A 442 0.66 -16.65 -22.99
N ARG A 443 1.72 -16.17 -22.34
CA ARG A 443 1.77 -15.97 -20.89
C ARG A 443 2.06 -14.52 -20.58
N GLU A 444 1.17 -13.89 -19.81
CA GLU A 444 1.56 -12.73 -19.01
C GLU A 444 2.55 -13.22 -17.95
N LEU A 445 3.81 -12.78 -18.05
CA LEU A 445 4.84 -13.19 -17.08
C LEU A 445 4.44 -12.75 -15.67
N ARG A 446 4.63 -13.65 -14.71
CA ARG A 446 4.44 -13.42 -13.27
C ARG A 446 5.79 -13.29 -12.59
N HIS A 447 5.86 -12.63 -11.43
CA HIS A 447 7.15 -12.43 -10.74
C HIS A 447 7.51 -13.51 -9.73
N GLY A 448 6.58 -14.35 -9.27
CA GLY A 448 6.84 -15.26 -8.15
C GLY A 448 7.11 -14.52 -6.84
N HIS A 449 8.32 -14.66 -6.27
CA HIS A 449 8.73 -14.05 -4.99
C HIS A 449 7.73 -14.26 -3.83
N SER A 450 7.05 -15.41 -3.78
CA SER A 450 6.16 -15.80 -2.67
C SER A 450 6.89 -15.75 -1.32
N ALA A 451 6.24 -15.27 -0.27
CA ALA A 451 6.92 -14.95 1.00
C ALA A 451 6.06 -15.12 2.25
N ILE A 452 6.74 -15.31 3.39
CA ILE A 452 6.21 -15.28 4.75
C ILE A 452 6.93 -14.15 5.47
N LEU A 453 6.18 -13.16 5.95
CA LEU A 453 6.70 -11.99 6.66
C LEU A 453 6.23 -11.98 8.12
N ALA A 454 7.18 -11.75 9.01
CA ALA A 454 6.94 -11.62 10.44
C ALA A 454 6.38 -10.22 10.80
N PRO A 455 5.70 -10.08 11.95
CA PRO A 455 5.14 -8.81 12.44
C PRO A 455 6.13 -7.64 12.56
N ASP A 456 7.42 -7.95 12.69
CA ASP A 456 8.56 -6.99 12.70
C ASP A 456 9.00 -6.54 11.28
N GLY A 457 8.26 -6.92 10.24
CA GLY A 457 8.57 -6.66 8.84
C GLY A 457 9.76 -7.46 8.29
N ARG A 458 10.24 -8.50 8.98
CA ARG A 458 11.33 -9.37 8.52
C ARG A 458 10.79 -10.51 7.68
N LEU A 459 11.52 -10.88 6.64
CA LEU A 459 11.25 -12.09 5.85
C LEU A 459 11.62 -13.32 6.68
N ALA A 460 10.65 -14.16 7.00
CA ALA A 460 10.88 -15.44 7.67
C ALA A 460 11.25 -16.53 6.65
N ALA A 461 10.61 -16.52 5.47
CA ALA A 461 10.99 -17.31 4.30
C ALA A 461 10.50 -16.61 3.03
N ALA A 462 11.23 -16.74 1.91
CA ALA A 462 10.80 -16.19 0.62
C ALA A 462 11.46 -16.90 -0.57
N ALA A 463 10.70 -17.04 -1.66
CA ALA A 463 11.22 -17.42 -2.97
C ALA A 463 12.04 -16.26 -3.55
N ARG A 464 13.04 -16.56 -4.38
CA ARG A 464 14.00 -15.58 -4.92
C ARG A 464 13.84 -15.30 -6.42
N ASP A 465 12.88 -15.98 -7.04
CA ASP A 465 12.64 -16.01 -8.48
C ASP A 465 11.15 -16.33 -8.76
N ASP A 466 10.85 -16.65 -10.02
CA ASP A 466 9.55 -17.08 -10.54
C ASP A 466 9.42 -18.60 -10.75
N ALA A 467 10.37 -19.40 -10.25
CA ALA A 467 10.34 -20.85 -10.40
C ALA A 467 9.34 -21.52 -9.44
N GLN A 468 8.82 -22.69 -9.81
CA GLN A 468 7.99 -23.50 -8.91
C GLN A 468 8.79 -23.93 -7.68
N THR A 469 8.30 -23.58 -6.50
CA THR A 469 8.95 -23.91 -5.22
C THR A 469 7.94 -23.92 -4.06
N ILE A 470 8.37 -24.40 -2.90
CA ILE A 470 7.63 -24.25 -1.64
C ILE A 470 8.58 -23.68 -0.59
N VAL A 471 8.18 -22.56 0.01
CA VAL A 471 8.87 -21.96 1.15
C VAL A 471 8.11 -22.24 2.43
N VAL A 472 8.83 -22.54 3.51
CA VAL A 472 8.24 -22.99 4.77
C VAL A 472 8.85 -22.21 5.92
N ALA A 473 8.01 -21.78 6.87
CA ALA A 473 8.45 -21.17 8.11
C ALA A 473 7.56 -21.59 9.27
N ASP A 474 8.12 -21.53 10.48
CA ASP A 474 7.37 -21.61 11.73
C ASP A 474 6.93 -20.20 12.13
N LEU A 475 5.64 -20.04 12.48
CA LEU A 475 5.06 -18.77 12.91
C LEU A 475 4.78 -18.84 14.43
N PRO A 476 5.64 -18.24 15.28
CA PRO A 476 5.29 -17.88 16.64
C PRO A 476 4.14 -16.85 16.61
N VAL A 477 2.90 -17.33 16.73
CA VAL A 477 1.68 -16.52 16.62
C VAL A 477 1.63 -15.42 17.69
N GLN A 478 2.26 -15.66 18.84
CA GLN A 478 2.38 -14.71 19.94
C GLN A 478 3.12 -13.42 19.56
N GLN A 479 3.92 -13.42 18.48
CA GLN A 479 4.55 -12.20 17.93
C GLN A 479 3.54 -11.28 17.21
N ALA A 480 2.43 -11.84 16.71
CA ALA A 480 1.36 -11.09 16.03
C ALA A 480 0.39 -10.50 17.06
N THR A 481 0.90 -9.58 17.88
CA THR A 481 0.17 -8.93 18.99
C THR A 481 -0.96 -8.02 18.51
N ARG A 482 -0.92 -7.57 17.25
CA ARG A 482 -1.76 -6.51 16.68
C ARG A 482 -1.63 -5.15 17.36
N ALA A 483 -0.60 -4.91 18.20
CA ALA A 483 -0.54 -3.68 18.99
C ALA A 483 -0.48 -2.40 18.12
N ALA A 484 0.21 -2.43 16.98
CA ALA A 484 0.18 -1.33 16.00
C ALA A 484 -1.23 -1.06 15.43
N ALA A 485 -1.99 -2.09 15.06
CA ALA A 485 -3.37 -1.93 14.60
C ALA A 485 -4.28 -1.40 15.72
N GLN A 486 -4.12 -1.92 16.94
CA GLN A 486 -4.89 -1.51 18.12
C GLN A 486 -4.57 -0.08 18.54
N ALA A 487 -3.31 0.38 18.45
CA ALA A 487 -2.93 1.77 18.74
C ALA A 487 -3.67 2.75 17.82
N ARG A 488 -3.72 2.46 16.52
CA ARG A 488 -4.49 3.24 15.52
C ARG A 488 -5.98 3.28 15.83
N ALA A 489 -6.57 2.14 16.20
CA ALA A 489 -7.98 2.05 16.58
C ALA A 489 -8.30 2.70 17.94
N ALA A 490 -7.37 2.67 18.90
CA ALA A 490 -7.53 3.28 20.21
C ALA A 490 -7.34 4.79 20.19
N HIS A 491 -6.56 5.34 19.25
CA HIS A 491 -6.24 6.76 19.20
C HIS A 491 -7.51 7.62 19.06
N PRO A 492 -7.76 8.62 19.93
CA PRO A 492 -9.04 9.34 19.96
C PRO A 492 -9.48 9.98 18.63
N ALA A 493 -8.53 10.45 17.82
CA ALA A 493 -8.82 11.06 16.53
C ALA A 493 -9.22 10.06 15.41
N LEU A 494 -8.84 8.78 15.54
CA LEU A 494 -9.08 7.75 14.53
C LEU A 494 -10.07 6.66 14.99
N ARG A 495 -10.33 6.54 16.30
CA ARG A 495 -11.32 5.61 16.86
C ARG A 495 -12.68 5.64 16.17
N PRO A 496 -13.31 6.81 15.88
CA PRO A 496 -14.61 6.84 15.21
C PRO A 496 -14.57 6.29 13.78
N PHE A 497 -13.44 6.46 13.08
CA PHE A 497 -13.20 5.84 11.78
C PHE A 497 -13.11 4.32 11.93
N TRP A 498 -12.28 3.81 12.83
CA TRP A 498 -12.09 2.37 13.01
C TRP A 498 -13.36 1.64 13.48
N GLU A 499 -14.10 2.21 14.43
CA GLU A 499 -15.42 1.68 14.84
C GLU A 499 -16.43 1.65 13.69
N ALA A 500 -16.47 2.68 12.85
CA ALA A 500 -17.36 2.72 11.69
C ALA A 500 -17.05 1.62 10.67
N GLY A 501 -15.77 1.27 10.49
CA GLY A 501 -15.35 0.19 9.61
C GLY A 501 -15.89 -1.16 10.07
N VAL A 502 -15.77 -1.46 11.38
CA VAL A 502 -16.31 -2.68 12.00
C VAL A 502 -17.85 -2.71 11.93
N LYS A 503 -18.52 -1.58 12.18
CA LYS A 503 -19.99 -1.46 12.07
C LYS A 503 -20.49 -1.77 10.66
N LEU A 504 -19.86 -1.21 9.63
CA LEU A 504 -20.21 -1.46 8.22
C LEU A 504 -19.93 -2.90 7.79
N HIS A 505 -18.82 -3.50 8.25
CA HIS A 505 -18.53 -4.92 8.04
C HIS A 505 -19.63 -5.82 8.63
N GLY A 506 -20.08 -5.52 9.86
CA GLY A 506 -21.24 -6.16 10.51
C GLY A 506 -22.61 -5.81 9.90
N GLY A 507 -22.66 -5.16 8.73
CA GLY A 507 -23.90 -4.82 8.01
C GLY A 507 -24.69 -3.65 8.60
N GLN A 508 -24.14 -2.91 9.57
CA GLN A 508 -24.80 -1.75 10.17
C GLN A 508 -24.56 -0.49 9.32
N SER A 509 -25.54 0.43 9.29
CA SER A 509 -25.38 1.72 8.62
C SER A 509 -24.55 2.70 9.46
N VAL A 510 -23.63 3.42 8.80
CA VAL A 510 -22.89 4.56 9.40
C VAL A 510 -23.34 5.85 8.75
N ALA A 511 -23.69 6.85 9.56
CA ALA A 511 -23.92 8.21 9.09
C ALA A 511 -22.58 8.89 8.77
N ALA A 512 -22.45 9.45 7.58
CA ALA A 512 -21.23 10.13 7.13
C ALA A 512 -21.57 11.45 6.41
N PRO A 513 -20.86 12.56 6.68
CA PRO A 513 -21.06 13.81 5.97
C PRO A 513 -20.95 13.67 4.44
N PRO A 514 -21.57 14.56 3.65
CA PRO A 514 -21.27 14.67 2.23
C PRO A 514 -19.79 14.99 2.03
N LEU A 515 -19.13 14.24 1.13
CA LEU A 515 -17.74 14.49 0.77
C LEU A 515 -17.67 15.38 -0.47
N THR A 516 -17.08 16.55 -0.31
CA THR A 516 -16.61 17.38 -1.42
C THR A 516 -15.09 17.37 -1.38
N PRO A 517 -14.40 16.64 -2.27
CA PRO A 517 -12.95 16.71 -2.32
C PRO A 517 -12.46 18.10 -2.70
N LEU A 518 -11.34 18.51 -2.11
CA LEU A 518 -10.61 19.72 -2.49
C LEU A 518 -10.12 19.61 -3.95
N LYS A 519 -9.87 20.78 -4.53
CA LYS A 519 -9.45 20.97 -5.92
C LYS A 519 -8.54 22.18 -6.04
N SER A 520 -7.75 22.22 -7.11
CA SER A 520 -6.97 23.38 -7.53
C SER A 520 -7.06 23.54 -9.06
N PRO A 521 -6.53 24.63 -9.63
CA PRO A 521 -6.01 24.61 -10.98
C PRO A 521 -4.92 23.52 -11.10
N GLU A 522 -4.77 22.93 -12.29
CA GLU A 522 -3.61 22.10 -12.58
C GLU A 522 -2.36 23.00 -12.62
N SER A 523 -1.33 22.65 -11.86
CA SER A 523 -0.20 23.56 -11.58
C SER A 523 1.14 22.82 -11.69
N GLU A 524 2.15 23.46 -12.27
CA GLU A 524 3.54 23.03 -12.10
C GLU A 524 4.00 23.41 -10.69
N VAL A 525 4.50 22.41 -9.94
CA VAL A 525 5.03 22.56 -8.59
C VAL A 525 6.45 21.99 -8.55
N VAL A 526 7.39 22.82 -8.09
CA VAL A 526 8.78 22.45 -7.87
C VAL A 526 9.03 22.30 -6.39
N ILE A 527 9.42 21.12 -5.94
CA ILE A 527 9.69 20.82 -4.53
C ILE A 527 11.17 20.53 -4.33
N ALA A 528 11.76 21.15 -3.31
CA ALA A 528 13.10 20.86 -2.82
C ALA A 528 13.06 20.13 -1.47
N VAL A 529 14.02 19.24 -1.23
CA VAL A 529 14.17 18.52 0.05
C VAL A 529 15.62 18.59 0.47
N ALA A 530 15.86 19.11 1.68
CA ALA A 530 17.17 19.31 2.25
C ALA A 530 17.43 18.30 3.38
N GLN A 531 18.64 17.73 3.44
CA GLN A 531 19.02 16.74 4.47
C GLN A 531 19.73 17.38 5.68
N ILE A 532 19.35 18.61 6.03
CA ILE A 532 20.05 19.43 7.04
C ILE A 532 19.29 19.40 8.37
N THR A 533 20.03 19.24 9.47
CA THR A 533 19.51 19.28 10.85
C THR A 533 20.47 20.00 11.79
N ASN A 534 19.92 20.66 12.82
CA ASN A 534 20.62 21.33 13.92
C ASN A 534 21.55 22.49 13.52
N ASP A 535 21.48 22.95 12.26
CA ASP A 535 22.16 24.15 11.78
C ASP A 535 21.17 25.11 11.09
N PRO A 536 20.60 26.09 11.83
CA PRO A 536 19.69 27.09 11.27
C PRO A 536 20.33 27.97 10.18
N GLN A 537 21.65 28.19 10.21
CA GLN A 537 22.33 29.01 9.21
C GLN A 537 22.49 28.25 7.89
N GLN A 538 22.82 26.96 7.95
CA GLN A 538 22.82 26.09 6.78
C GLN A 538 21.40 25.88 6.24
N MET A 539 20.37 25.84 7.10
CA MET A 539 18.97 25.85 6.65
C MET A 539 18.60 27.11 5.86
N GLU A 540 18.96 28.31 6.35
CA GLU A 540 18.76 29.57 5.62
C GLU A 540 19.44 29.52 4.24
N ALA A 541 20.67 29.00 4.17
CA ALA A 541 21.39 28.80 2.91
C ALA A 541 20.68 27.80 1.97
N MET A 542 20.12 26.70 2.50
CA MET A 542 19.33 25.74 1.72
C MET A 542 18.00 26.34 1.23
N ILE A 543 17.34 27.19 2.02
CA ILE A 543 16.12 27.93 1.62
C ILE A 543 16.45 28.84 0.42
N ALA A 544 17.54 29.60 0.51
CA ALA A 544 18.02 30.44 -0.60
C ALA A 544 18.44 29.63 -1.84
N GLN A 545 19.15 28.50 -1.66
CA GLN A 545 19.56 27.64 -2.76
C GLN A 545 18.36 26.96 -3.46
N ALA A 546 17.38 26.47 -2.68
CA ALA A 546 16.14 25.94 -3.22
C ALA A 546 15.40 27.00 -4.04
N ARG A 547 15.34 28.24 -3.54
CA ARG A 547 14.72 29.34 -4.27
C ARG A 547 15.47 29.71 -5.55
N ALA A 548 16.80 29.74 -5.53
CA ALA A 548 17.63 29.96 -6.71
C ALA A 548 17.40 28.86 -7.79
N LYS A 549 17.15 27.62 -7.35
CA LYS A 549 16.70 26.50 -8.21
C LYS A 549 15.20 26.54 -8.57
N LYS A 550 14.51 27.67 -8.30
CA LYS A 550 13.08 27.93 -8.58
C LYS A 550 12.09 27.00 -7.84
N ALA A 551 12.46 26.48 -6.67
CA ALA A 551 11.52 25.77 -5.83
C ALA A 551 10.36 26.67 -5.35
N ASP A 552 9.18 26.07 -5.26
CA ASP A 552 7.97 26.66 -4.68
C ASP A 552 7.85 26.34 -3.18
N LEU A 553 8.42 25.20 -2.77
CA LEU A 553 8.59 24.81 -1.37
C LEU A 553 9.92 24.10 -1.12
N VAL A 554 10.45 24.21 0.10
CA VAL A 554 11.59 23.45 0.61
C VAL A 554 11.23 22.72 1.91
N VAL A 555 11.65 21.45 2.02
CA VAL A 555 11.37 20.56 3.17
C VAL A 555 12.65 20.20 3.91
N PHE A 556 12.59 20.21 5.25
CA PHE A 556 13.62 19.69 6.15
C PHE A 556 13.05 18.51 6.99
N PRO A 557 13.88 17.57 7.47
CA PRO A 557 13.42 16.34 8.13
C PRO A 557 12.67 16.55 9.45
N ALA A 558 12.19 15.47 10.07
CA ALA A 558 11.66 15.56 11.44
C ALA A 558 12.78 15.92 12.42
N ARG A 559 12.44 16.66 13.49
CA ARG A 559 13.39 17.11 14.53
C ARG A 559 14.63 17.81 13.97
N ALA A 560 14.48 18.50 12.83
CA ALA A 560 15.58 19.14 12.13
C ALA A 560 16.03 20.45 12.79
N ALA A 561 15.17 21.15 13.51
CA ALA A 561 15.54 22.36 14.24
C ALA A 561 14.88 22.42 15.63
N ALA A 562 15.50 23.18 16.54
CA ALA A 562 14.86 23.61 17.77
C ALA A 562 13.88 24.75 17.51
N GLU A 563 12.86 24.88 18.35
CA GLU A 563 11.84 25.95 18.27
C GLU A 563 12.43 27.37 18.31
N THR A 564 13.60 27.55 18.92
CA THR A 564 14.34 28.83 18.92
C THR A 564 14.75 29.31 17.53
N ALA A 565 14.79 28.43 16.52
CA ALA A 565 15.05 28.80 15.12
C ALA A 565 13.84 29.41 14.39
N LEU A 566 12.62 29.36 14.97
CA LEU A 566 11.38 29.84 14.34
C LEU A 566 11.48 31.26 13.72
N PRO A 567 12.01 32.30 14.41
CA PRO A 567 12.04 33.66 13.85
C PRO A 567 12.95 33.78 12.62
N ARG A 568 14.06 33.03 12.61
CA ARG A 568 15.03 32.97 11.51
C ARG A 568 14.44 32.31 10.28
N LEU A 569 13.89 31.10 10.43
CA LEU A 569 13.31 30.35 9.32
C LEU A 569 12.08 31.06 8.71
N ARG A 570 11.27 31.75 9.52
CA ARG A 570 10.17 32.62 9.04
C ARG A 570 10.68 33.80 8.23
N THR A 571 11.78 34.42 8.66
CA THR A 571 12.41 35.54 7.96
C THR A 571 12.97 35.08 6.61
N ALA A 572 13.69 33.96 6.58
CA ALA A 572 14.20 33.36 5.34
C ALA A 572 13.08 32.96 4.36
N ALA A 573 11.98 32.36 4.85
CA ALA A 573 10.81 32.03 4.02
C ALA A 573 10.23 33.27 3.32
N ARG A 574 10.09 34.38 4.06
CA ARG A 574 9.60 35.68 3.57
C ARG A 574 10.55 36.34 2.57
N GLU A 575 11.84 36.38 2.87
CA GLU A 575 12.86 37.00 2.02
C GLU A 575 13.02 36.27 0.69
N GLN A 576 13.05 34.93 0.74
CA GLN A 576 13.16 34.09 -0.45
C GLN A 576 11.81 33.88 -1.16
N ARG A 577 10.68 34.24 -0.53
CA ARG A 577 9.32 34.06 -1.05
C ARG A 577 9.04 32.61 -1.44
N ILE A 578 9.31 31.70 -0.51
CA ILE A 578 9.21 30.25 -0.67
C ILE A 578 8.48 29.63 0.53
N THR A 579 7.71 28.58 0.29
CA THR A 579 7.07 27.82 1.39
C THR A 579 8.14 26.98 2.08
N VAL A 580 8.21 27.01 3.41
CA VAL A 580 9.20 26.23 4.19
C VAL A 580 8.47 25.25 5.08
N VAL A 581 8.78 23.95 4.96
CA VAL A 581 8.32 22.90 5.85
C VAL A 581 9.50 22.39 6.67
N VAL A 582 9.40 22.39 8.00
CA VAL A 582 10.48 21.98 8.90
C VAL A 582 9.94 21.20 10.08
N GLY A 583 10.58 20.07 10.39
CA GLY A 583 10.28 19.32 11.60
C GLY A 583 11.05 19.86 12.79
N MET A 584 10.39 19.93 13.95
CA MET A 584 10.94 20.48 15.18
C MET A 584 10.46 19.69 16.38
N GLU A 585 11.31 19.64 17.41
CA GLU A 585 10.85 19.36 18.76
C GLU A 585 10.23 20.65 19.33
N HIS A 586 9.00 20.55 19.83
CA HIS A 586 8.22 21.68 20.33
C HIS A 586 7.69 21.32 21.73
N PHE A 587 7.79 22.28 22.66
CA PHE A 587 7.48 22.04 24.08
C PHE A 587 6.25 22.87 24.49
N GLN A 588 5.15 22.18 24.82
CA GLN A 588 3.88 22.82 25.18
C GLN A 588 3.24 22.11 26.37
N ALA A 589 2.83 22.88 27.38
CA ALA A 589 2.15 22.38 28.59
C ALA A 589 2.88 21.19 29.26
N ASP A 590 4.18 21.38 29.50
CA ASP A 590 5.09 20.39 30.11
C ASP A 590 5.21 19.06 29.34
N ARG A 591 4.99 19.09 28.03
CA ARG A 591 5.11 17.95 27.11
C ARG A 591 5.93 18.29 25.87
N TYR A 592 6.75 17.35 25.44
CA TYR A 592 7.42 17.39 24.14
C TYR A 592 6.51 16.85 23.04
N HIS A 593 6.56 17.47 21.88
CA HIS A 593 5.88 17.04 20.65
C HIS A 593 6.87 17.02 19.48
N ASN A 594 6.89 15.93 18.73
CA ASN A 594 7.54 15.88 17.42
C ASN A 594 6.56 16.51 16.40
N SER A 595 6.93 17.65 15.83
CA SER A 595 5.96 18.53 15.16
C SER A 595 6.49 19.02 13.81
N ALA A 596 5.61 19.18 12.83
CA ALA A 596 5.90 19.87 11.58
C ALA A 596 5.39 21.31 11.65
N PHE A 597 6.24 22.27 11.30
CA PHE A 597 5.88 23.68 11.10
C PHE A 597 5.94 24.03 9.62
N VAL A 598 4.93 24.74 9.13
CA VAL A 598 4.83 25.17 7.73
C VAL A 598 4.72 26.69 7.66
N PHE A 599 5.68 27.34 7.00
CA PHE A 599 5.68 28.77 6.74
C PHE A 599 5.34 29.08 5.29
N GLY A 600 4.48 30.08 5.09
CA GLY A 600 4.16 30.61 3.77
C GLY A 600 5.30 31.46 3.20
N PRO A 601 5.22 31.83 1.91
CA PRO A 601 6.21 32.69 1.24
C PRO A 601 6.24 34.14 1.75
N ASP A 602 5.38 34.49 2.71
CA ASP A 602 5.35 35.75 3.45
C ASP A 602 5.93 35.61 4.88
N GLY A 603 6.31 34.40 5.29
CA GLY A 603 6.76 34.09 6.66
C GLY A 603 5.62 33.91 7.68
N ALA A 604 4.35 33.86 7.24
CA ALA A 604 3.24 33.48 8.11
C ALA A 604 3.29 31.98 8.43
N LEU A 605 2.89 31.58 9.64
CA LEU A 605 2.67 30.18 9.97
C LEU A 605 1.36 29.73 9.32
N LEU A 606 1.44 28.87 8.30
CA LEU A 606 0.26 28.28 7.66
C LEU A 606 -0.32 27.19 8.56
N THR A 607 0.53 26.27 9.05
CA THR A 607 0.09 25.27 10.02
C THR A 607 1.21 24.73 10.91
N ARG A 608 0.83 24.19 12.07
CA ARG A 608 1.64 23.33 12.93
C ARG A 608 0.90 22.01 13.11
N TYR A 609 1.53 20.90 12.77
CA TYR A 609 0.99 19.55 12.93
C TYR A 609 1.84 18.77 13.93
N ASP A 610 1.23 18.30 15.01
CA ASP A 610 1.89 17.47 16.02
C ASP A 610 1.68 15.98 15.66
N GLN A 611 2.75 15.17 15.64
CA GLN A 611 2.71 13.76 15.22
C GLN A 611 1.61 12.98 15.93
N VAL A 612 0.71 12.35 15.17
CA VAL A 612 -0.46 11.63 15.71
C VAL A 612 -0.05 10.27 16.28
N SER A 613 0.88 9.58 15.62
CA SER A 613 1.45 8.29 16.04
C SER A 613 2.55 8.38 17.12
N ALA A 614 2.69 9.53 17.80
CA ALA A 614 3.89 9.77 18.60
C ALA A 614 4.01 8.84 19.82
N ASN A 615 5.22 8.28 19.98
CA ASN A 615 5.63 7.45 21.10
C ASN A 615 6.50 8.25 22.10
N ASN A 616 6.62 7.76 23.33
CA ASN A 616 7.46 8.35 24.38
C ASN A 616 8.90 8.59 23.89
N PRO A 617 9.50 9.79 24.07
CA PRO A 617 9.10 10.87 25.00
C PRO A 617 8.04 11.85 24.46
N PHE A 618 7.60 11.70 23.21
CA PHE A 618 6.67 12.64 22.59
C PHE A 618 5.21 12.33 22.91
N GLN A 619 4.41 13.39 23.05
CA GLN A 619 2.97 13.31 23.26
C GLN A 619 2.23 13.28 21.91
N ALA A 620 1.44 12.23 21.69
CA ALA A 620 0.58 12.07 20.52
C ALA A 620 -0.34 13.28 20.28
N GLY A 621 -0.32 13.77 19.04
CA GLY A 621 -1.13 14.87 18.53
C GLY A 621 -2.60 14.48 18.38
N LYS A 622 -3.50 15.38 18.80
CA LYS A 622 -4.95 15.11 18.88
C LYS A 622 -5.76 15.70 17.73
N ASN A 623 -5.15 16.54 16.90
CA ASN A 623 -5.81 17.29 15.84
C ASN A 623 -5.18 17.00 14.46
N PRO A 624 -5.52 15.87 13.81
CA PRO A 624 -4.98 15.56 12.49
C PRO A 624 -5.39 16.60 11.43
N ALA A 625 -6.49 17.32 11.62
CA ALA A 625 -6.91 18.39 10.71
C ALA A 625 -5.94 19.57 10.63
N ALA A 626 -4.94 19.64 11.52
CA ALA A 626 -3.81 20.57 11.40
C ALA A 626 -2.78 20.17 10.33
N MET A 627 -2.90 19.02 9.66
CA MET A 627 -1.97 18.62 8.60
C MET A 627 -2.01 19.54 7.36
N TRP A 628 -3.09 20.30 7.16
CA TRP A 628 -3.40 20.95 5.88
C TRP A 628 -2.79 22.35 5.69
N PHE A 629 -2.35 22.61 4.46
CA PHE A 629 -1.91 23.94 3.98
C PHE A 629 -2.03 23.99 2.44
N ARG A 630 -1.64 25.11 1.83
CA ARG A 630 -1.57 25.26 0.36
C ARG A 630 -0.19 25.63 -0.16
N VAL A 631 0.14 25.11 -1.34
CA VAL A 631 1.32 25.51 -2.14
C VAL A 631 0.81 25.98 -3.50
N LYS A 632 0.93 27.28 -3.83
CA LYS A 632 0.37 27.87 -5.06
C LYS A 632 -1.12 27.53 -5.27
N GLY A 633 -1.88 27.47 -4.16
CA GLY A 633 -3.29 27.08 -4.15
C GLY A 633 -3.56 25.57 -4.21
N VAL A 634 -2.55 24.73 -4.46
CA VAL A 634 -2.66 23.26 -4.46
C VAL A 634 -2.81 22.76 -3.01
N PRO A 635 -3.84 21.95 -2.68
CA PRO A 635 -3.99 21.31 -1.37
C PRO A 635 -2.81 20.39 -1.03
N ALA A 636 -2.15 20.67 0.08
CA ALA A 636 -1.03 19.92 0.62
C ALA A 636 -1.32 19.46 2.04
N VAL A 637 -0.72 18.33 2.43
CA VAL A 637 -0.73 17.83 3.81
C VAL A 637 0.67 17.49 4.30
N VAL A 638 0.92 17.59 5.61
CA VAL A 638 2.16 17.17 6.26
C VAL A 638 1.92 16.10 7.35
N THR A 639 2.75 15.05 7.39
CA THR A 639 2.76 14.03 8.46
C THR A 639 4.19 13.76 8.96
N VAL A 640 4.34 13.10 10.11
CA VAL A 640 5.64 13.02 10.82
C VAL A 640 5.93 11.61 11.37
N GLY A 641 7.17 11.11 11.22
CA GLY A 641 7.68 9.88 11.84
C GLY A 641 6.83 8.63 11.56
N GLU A 642 6.42 7.93 12.60
CA GLU A 642 5.61 6.70 12.50
C GLU A 642 4.22 6.90 11.85
N ASP A 643 3.80 8.14 11.55
CA ASP A 643 2.60 8.41 10.75
C ASP A 643 2.73 7.77 9.35
N ALA A 644 3.95 7.45 8.90
CA ALA A 644 4.22 6.67 7.70
C ALA A 644 3.60 5.27 7.71
N LEU A 645 3.40 4.67 8.89
CA LEU A 645 2.69 3.39 9.06
C LEU A 645 1.18 3.60 9.29
N TRP A 646 0.77 4.77 9.79
CA TRP A 646 -0.63 5.18 9.97
C TRP A 646 -1.20 5.71 8.65
N THR A 647 -1.10 4.89 7.60
CA THR A 647 -1.37 5.30 6.21
C THR A 647 -2.81 5.74 5.95
N GLU A 648 -3.74 5.49 6.89
CA GLU A 648 -5.08 6.11 6.83
C GLU A 648 -5.01 7.64 6.86
N LEU A 649 -3.99 8.25 7.47
CA LEU A 649 -3.79 9.69 7.45
C LEU A 649 -3.59 10.21 6.02
N ALA A 650 -2.70 9.56 5.27
CA ALA A 650 -2.42 9.90 3.87
C ALA A 650 -3.57 9.51 2.93
N GLU A 651 -4.16 8.32 3.09
CA GLU A 651 -5.28 7.84 2.26
C GLU A 651 -6.53 8.71 2.43
N LEU A 652 -6.90 9.03 3.67
CA LEU A 652 -8.09 9.85 3.95
C LEU A 652 -7.86 11.33 3.58
N ALA A 653 -6.63 11.83 3.68
CA ALA A 653 -6.27 13.12 3.09
C ALA A 653 -6.42 13.12 1.56
N ALA A 654 -5.96 12.08 0.86
CA ALA A 654 -6.17 11.92 -0.57
C ALA A 654 -7.66 11.81 -0.95
N VAL A 655 -8.48 11.13 -0.13
CA VAL A 655 -9.95 11.09 -0.26
C VAL A 655 -10.57 12.48 -0.08
N ALA A 656 -10.08 13.27 0.88
CA ALA A 656 -10.45 14.67 1.07
C ALA A 656 -9.93 15.63 -0.03
N GLY A 657 -9.04 15.16 -0.91
CA GLY A 657 -8.52 15.93 -2.05
C GLY A 657 -7.11 16.53 -1.85
N ALA A 658 -6.29 15.98 -0.96
CA ALA A 658 -4.86 16.30 -0.91
C ALA A 658 -4.19 15.91 -2.24
N GLN A 659 -3.31 16.76 -2.74
CA GLN A 659 -2.64 16.59 -4.04
C GLN A 659 -1.10 16.60 -3.90
N ILE A 660 -0.60 17.19 -2.80
CA ILE A 660 0.79 17.10 -2.36
C ILE A 660 0.79 16.48 -0.95
N HIS A 661 1.75 15.59 -0.67
CA HIS A 661 1.96 15.05 0.67
C HIS A 661 3.42 15.21 1.07
N ILE A 662 3.68 15.88 2.18
CA ILE A 662 5.01 16.00 2.76
C ILE A 662 5.09 15.08 3.98
N HIS A 663 6.10 14.23 4.04
CA HIS A 663 6.35 13.40 5.20
C HIS A 663 7.74 13.69 5.77
N LEU A 664 7.80 13.96 7.07
CA LEU A 664 9.03 14.30 7.78
C LEU A 664 9.44 13.12 8.66
N ASP A 665 10.61 12.55 8.43
CA ASP A 665 11.14 11.40 9.14
C ASP A 665 12.44 11.75 9.86
N HIS A 666 12.81 10.97 10.87
CA HIS A 666 14.05 11.09 11.63
C HIS A 666 14.56 9.71 12.02
N ASP A 667 15.00 8.97 11.01
CA ASP A 667 15.65 7.69 11.17
C ASP A 667 17.16 7.84 10.87
N PRO A 668 18.03 7.77 11.89
CA PRO A 668 19.48 7.85 11.72
C PRO A 668 20.11 6.57 11.18
N ASP A 669 19.38 5.45 11.12
CA ASP A 669 19.93 4.17 10.65
C ASP A 669 20.13 4.20 9.14
N THR A 670 21.37 4.34 8.71
CA THR A 670 21.78 4.33 7.30
C THR A 670 22.14 2.94 6.78
N SER A 671 21.93 1.87 7.56
CA SER A 671 22.15 0.51 7.10
C SER A 671 21.30 0.17 5.87
N PRO A 672 21.79 -0.66 4.93
CA PRO A 672 21.04 -1.02 3.72
C PRO A 672 19.67 -1.63 4.00
N GLN A 673 19.53 -2.38 5.10
CA GLN A 673 18.27 -3.00 5.51
C GLN A 673 17.24 -1.96 5.97
N SER A 674 17.64 -0.99 6.80
CA SER A 674 16.74 0.06 7.28
C SER A 674 16.42 1.07 6.18
N ALA A 675 17.40 1.40 5.32
CA ALA A 675 17.17 2.21 4.11
C ALA A 675 16.15 1.55 3.15
N LEU A 676 16.28 0.25 2.87
CA LEU A 676 15.29 -0.51 2.08
C LEU A 676 13.91 -0.53 2.76
N ARG A 677 13.86 -0.77 4.08
CA ARG A 677 12.62 -0.76 4.86
C ARG A 677 11.91 0.60 4.79
N ARG A 678 12.65 1.71 4.88
CA ARG A 678 12.10 3.07 4.68
C ARG A 678 11.54 3.24 3.28
N LEU A 679 12.29 2.89 2.23
CA LEU A 679 11.80 2.94 0.84
C LEU A 679 10.51 2.12 0.64
N GLN A 680 10.41 0.95 1.26
CA GLN A 680 9.21 0.10 1.22
C GLN A 680 8.00 0.78 1.87
N VAL A 681 8.17 1.33 3.08
CA VAL A 681 7.12 2.07 3.80
C VAL A 681 6.70 3.33 3.04
N TRP A 682 7.67 4.10 2.56
CA TRP A 682 7.46 5.35 1.82
C TRP A 682 6.80 5.14 0.45
N SER A 683 7.12 4.07 -0.27
CA SER A 683 6.41 3.69 -1.51
C SER A 683 4.93 3.42 -1.22
N ASN A 684 4.60 2.75 -0.12
CA ASN A 684 3.21 2.53 0.30
C ASN A 684 2.53 3.87 0.68
N LEU A 685 3.21 4.71 1.45
CA LEU A 685 2.74 6.03 1.88
C LEU A 685 2.47 6.99 0.71
N ALA A 686 3.26 6.92 -0.36
CA ALA A 686 3.13 7.79 -1.52
C ALA A 686 2.05 7.33 -2.53
N SER A 687 1.52 6.12 -2.42
CA SER A 687 0.63 5.47 -3.41
C SER A 687 -0.85 5.92 -3.33
N PHE A 688 -1.10 7.20 -3.03
CA PHE A 688 -2.44 7.80 -2.87
C PHE A 688 -2.73 8.95 -3.87
N GLN A 689 -2.12 8.90 -5.06
CA GLN A 689 -2.23 9.88 -6.15
C GLN A 689 -1.77 11.30 -5.83
N THR A 690 -0.75 11.40 -4.98
CA THR A 690 -0.11 12.66 -4.59
C THR A 690 1.25 12.84 -5.27
N PHE A 691 1.76 14.07 -5.26
CA PHE A 691 3.19 14.34 -5.39
C PHE A 691 3.77 14.34 -3.97
N THR A 692 4.62 13.37 -3.65
CA THR A 692 4.98 13.06 -2.26
C THR A 692 6.46 13.31 -1.98
N VAL A 693 6.77 13.91 -0.83
CA VAL A 693 8.13 14.01 -0.27
C VAL A 693 8.25 13.13 0.96
N THR A 694 9.38 12.46 1.09
CA THR A 694 9.81 11.81 2.33
C THR A 694 11.18 12.34 2.73
N ALA A 695 11.21 13.29 3.67
CA ALA A 695 12.39 14.00 4.11
C ALA A 695 13.00 13.33 5.35
N ASN A 696 14.19 12.75 5.21
CA ASN A 696 14.93 12.11 6.30
C ASN A 696 16.36 12.65 6.40
N ILE A 697 16.96 12.51 7.58
CA ILE A 697 18.36 12.85 7.87
C ILE A 697 19.37 11.96 7.12
N GLY A 698 18.98 10.74 6.77
CA GLY A 698 19.78 9.78 6.01
C GLY A 698 18.99 9.15 4.86
N GLY A 699 18.95 9.83 3.71
CA GLY A 699 18.33 9.36 2.47
C GLY A 699 16.91 9.86 2.25
N SER A 700 16.75 11.14 1.92
CA SER A 700 15.48 11.74 1.49
C SER A 700 15.07 11.31 0.08
N ALA A 701 13.76 11.33 -0.23
CA ALA A 701 13.22 10.96 -1.53
C ALA A 701 11.99 11.80 -1.94
N ILE A 702 11.73 11.87 -3.25
CA ILE A 702 10.55 12.48 -3.86
C ILE A 702 9.88 11.47 -4.80
N TRP A 703 8.55 11.38 -4.74
CA TRP A 703 7.73 10.34 -5.37
C TRP A 703 6.54 10.94 -6.13
N ASP A 704 6.03 10.25 -7.16
CA ASP A 704 4.75 10.60 -7.80
C ASP A 704 3.83 9.39 -8.02
N ASP A 705 2.53 9.56 -7.76
CA ASP A 705 1.44 8.65 -8.20
C ASP A 705 0.38 9.43 -9.02
N LEU A 706 0.78 10.57 -9.59
CA LEU A 706 -0.11 11.51 -10.29
C LEU A 706 -0.75 10.94 -11.57
N ARG A 707 -0.22 9.83 -12.10
CA ARG A 707 -0.68 9.13 -13.31
C ARG A 707 -0.88 7.62 -13.09
N GLY A 708 -0.87 7.13 -11.86
CA GLY A 708 -0.97 5.69 -11.56
C GLY A 708 -2.17 4.95 -12.18
N PRO A 709 -3.38 5.54 -12.33
CA PRO A 709 -4.48 4.92 -13.06
C PRO A 709 -4.23 4.75 -14.56
N GLU A 710 -3.49 5.68 -15.17
CA GLU A 710 -3.08 5.65 -16.57
C GLU A 710 -1.91 4.69 -16.79
N GLU A 711 -0.89 4.73 -15.94
CA GLU A 711 0.30 3.86 -15.99
C GLU A 711 -0.09 2.39 -15.83
N ARG A 712 -0.85 2.07 -14.78
CA ARG A 712 -1.40 0.72 -14.58
C ARG A 712 -2.24 0.25 -15.76
N ARG A 713 -3.05 1.14 -16.35
CA ARG A 713 -3.88 0.79 -17.50
C ARG A 713 -3.03 0.54 -18.74
N ALA A 714 -1.93 1.29 -18.91
CA ALA A 714 -0.99 1.06 -19.99
C ALA A 714 -0.32 -0.31 -19.83
N GLU A 715 0.20 -0.59 -18.64
CA GLU A 715 0.85 -1.85 -18.28
C GLU A 715 -0.08 -3.06 -18.52
N VAL A 716 -1.25 -3.09 -17.86
CA VAL A 716 -2.23 -4.20 -17.94
C VAL A 716 -2.84 -4.39 -19.34
N ARG A 717 -2.67 -3.42 -20.26
CA ARG A 717 -3.22 -3.50 -21.64
C ARG A 717 -2.14 -3.49 -22.73
N GLY A 718 -0.86 -3.51 -22.38
CA GLY A 718 0.24 -3.38 -23.34
C GLY A 718 0.17 -2.09 -24.18
N LEU A 719 -0.33 -0.99 -23.61
CA LEU A 719 -0.36 0.33 -24.27
C LEU A 719 0.95 1.08 -23.97
N ALA A 720 1.23 2.13 -24.74
CA ALA A 720 2.33 3.03 -24.44
C ALA A 720 2.16 3.65 -23.04
N ARG A 721 3.24 3.62 -22.24
CA ARG A 721 3.33 4.30 -20.94
C ARG A 721 3.00 5.79 -21.13
N PRO A 722 2.16 6.41 -20.26
CA PRO A 722 1.94 7.84 -20.30
C PRO A 722 3.23 8.60 -19.92
N ASP A 723 3.40 9.82 -20.43
CA ASP A 723 4.51 10.67 -20.00
C ASP A 723 4.30 11.12 -18.55
N THR A 724 5.23 10.72 -17.68
CA THR A 724 5.30 11.11 -16.26
C THR A 724 6.57 11.89 -15.95
N GLY A 725 7.34 12.28 -16.97
CA GLY A 725 8.69 12.81 -16.82
C GLY A 725 9.71 11.76 -16.36
N SER A 726 10.93 12.23 -16.08
CA SER A 726 12.02 11.37 -15.59
C SER A 726 11.70 10.84 -14.18
N VAL A 727 11.97 9.55 -13.96
CA VAL A 727 11.86 8.85 -12.68
C VAL A 727 13.11 7.98 -12.49
N ALA A 728 13.63 7.91 -11.27
CA ALA A 728 14.73 7.03 -10.90
C ALA A 728 14.30 5.55 -10.87
N VAL A 729 13.08 5.28 -10.36
CA VAL A 729 12.46 3.94 -10.40
C VAL A 729 11.00 4.07 -10.83
N TYR A 730 10.62 3.37 -11.89
CA TYR A 730 9.24 3.26 -12.37
C TYR A 730 8.52 2.12 -11.64
N SER A 731 7.29 2.37 -11.19
CA SER A 731 6.42 1.35 -10.61
C SER A 731 4.98 1.57 -11.07
N PRO A 732 4.50 0.86 -12.11
CA PRO A 732 3.14 1.07 -12.65
C PRO A 732 2.01 0.74 -11.66
N PHE A 733 2.35 0.10 -10.54
CA PHE A 733 1.40 -0.30 -9.53
C PHE A 733 1.53 0.48 -8.22
N SER A 734 2.59 1.25 -7.96
CA SER A 734 2.74 2.11 -6.77
C SER A 734 3.09 3.54 -7.17
N ALA A 735 3.51 4.38 -6.22
CA ALA A 735 4.21 5.60 -6.56
C ALA A 735 5.56 5.29 -7.25
N ASN A 736 5.90 6.08 -8.27
CA ASN A 736 7.22 6.16 -8.87
C ASN A 736 8.18 6.88 -7.93
N LEU A 737 9.44 6.44 -7.86
CA LEU A 737 10.51 7.21 -7.23
C LEU A 737 11.09 8.19 -8.26
N VAL A 738 10.90 9.48 -8.04
CA VAL A 738 11.36 10.54 -8.96
C VAL A 738 12.86 10.75 -8.80
N VAL A 739 13.29 10.97 -7.56
CA VAL A 739 14.68 11.22 -7.17
C VAL A 739 14.86 10.81 -5.71
N GLN A 740 16.03 10.29 -5.39
CA GLN A 740 16.48 9.97 -4.04
C GLN A 740 17.83 10.64 -3.83
N ALA A 741 18.04 11.21 -2.64
CA ALA A 741 19.28 11.90 -2.31
C ALA A 741 20.43 10.89 -2.17
N GLN A 742 21.56 11.21 -2.79
CA GLN A 742 22.80 10.46 -2.63
C GLN A 742 23.47 10.81 -1.28
N THR A 743 24.40 9.96 -0.84
CA THR A 743 25.21 10.21 0.37
C THR A 743 25.94 11.55 0.24
N GLY A 744 25.72 12.46 1.18
CA GLY A 744 26.32 13.79 1.18
C GLY A 744 25.67 14.80 0.23
N GLU A 745 24.61 14.44 -0.51
CA GLU A 745 23.83 15.39 -1.31
C GLU A 745 22.91 16.21 -0.39
N PRO A 746 23.11 17.53 -0.22
CA PRO A 746 22.38 18.30 0.78
C PRO A 746 20.97 18.69 0.34
N LEU A 747 20.68 18.69 -0.98
CA LEU A 747 19.46 19.27 -1.55
C LEU A 747 19.04 18.62 -2.89
N ILE A 748 18.02 17.76 -2.87
CA ILE A 748 17.35 17.22 -4.07
C ILE A 748 16.14 18.05 -4.48
N LEU A 749 15.80 18.05 -5.77
CA LEU A 749 14.61 18.73 -6.32
C LEU A 749 13.86 17.85 -7.32
N ALA A 750 12.55 18.07 -7.44
CA ALA A 750 11.75 17.60 -8.57
C ALA A 750 10.66 18.61 -8.97
N SER A 751 10.36 18.69 -10.27
CA SER A 751 9.17 19.37 -10.80
C SER A 751 8.12 18.35 -11.24
N ARG A 752 6.85 18.62 -10.94
CA ARG A 752 5.69 17.89 -11.47
C ARG A 752 4.51 18.81 -11.76
N ARG A 753 3.77 18.48 -12.82
CA ARG A 753 2.45 19.04 -13.12
C ARG A 753 1.39 18.32 -12.29
N VAL A 754 1.04 18.90 -11.14
CA VAL A 754 0.06 18.36 -10.21
C VAL A 754 -1.35 18.57 -10.77
N ASN A 755 -2.12 17.49 -10.85
CA ASN A 755 -3.50 17.43 -11.36
C ASN A 755 -4.42 18.48 -10.70
N ALA A 756 -5.52 18.84 -11.35
CA ALA A 756 -6.55 19.72 -10.76
C ALA A 756 -7.36 19.09 -9.60
N ARG A 757 -7.30 17.76 -9.46
CA ARG A 757 -8.02 16.95 -8.44
C ARG A 757 -7.23 15.68 -8.15
N ASN A 758 -7.28 15.20 -6.91
CA ASN A 758 -6.96 13.81 -6.60
C ASN A 758 -8.16 12.92 -7.00
N THR A 759 -7.90 11.77 -7.64
CA THR A 759 -8.96 10.82 -8.06
C THR A 759 -8.95 9.51 -7.27
N HIS A 760 -8.13 9.40 -6.23
CA HIS A 760 -7.93 8.18 -5.45
C HIS A 760 -9.28 7.61 -4.94
N HIS A 761 -10.14 8.44 -4.36
CA HIS A 761 -11.43 7.99 -3.84
C HIS A 761 -12.32 7.32 -4.90
N PRO A 762 -12.70 7.97 -6.02
CA PRO A 762 -13.46 7.29 -7.07
C PRO A 762 -12.65 6.23 -7.84
N ALA A 763 -11.32 6.29 -7.93
CA ALA A 763 -10.55 5.31 -8.70
C ALA A 763 -10.31 3.99 -7.94
N ARG A 764 -10.06 4.07 -6.63
CA ARG A 764 -9.57 2.96 -5.80
C ARG A 764 -10.53 2.53 -4.69
N THR A 765 -11.30 3.44 -4.09
CA THR A 765 -12.14 3.11 -2.93
C THR A 765 -13.63 3.03 -3.27
N ALA A 766 -14.36 4.14 -3.41
CA ALA A 766 -15.82 4.14 -3.55
C ALA A 766 -16.36 3.27 -4.71
N ASN A 767 -15.76 3.35 -5.90
CA ASN A 767 -16.22 2.54 -7.05
C ASN A 767 -15.80 1.07 -6.99
N ARG A 768 -14.93 0.67 -6.06
CA ARG A 768 -14.44 -0.72 -5.89
C ARG A 768 -15.05 -1.42 -4.69
N ASN A 769 -15.31 -0.65 -3.64
CA ASN A 769 -15.88 -1.11 -2.38
C ASN A 769 -16.98 -0.14 -1.91
N PRO A 770 -18.12 -0.06 -2.62
CA PRO A 770 -19.17 0.93 -2.35
C PRO A 770 -19.83 0.75 -0.97
N GLN A 771 -19.83 -0.47 -0.43
CA GLN A 771 -20.29 -0.75 0.93
C GLN A 771 -19.44 -0.06 2.02
N MET A 772 -18.21 0.36 1.71
CA MET A 772 -17.35 1.16 2.60
C MET A 772 -17.33 2.66 2.23
N GLU A 773 -18.19 3.16 1.33
CA GLU A 773 -18.18 4.59 0.95
C GLU A 773 -18.36 5.52 2.17
N ALA A 774 -19.32 5.20 3.04
CA ALA A 774 -19.58 5.96 4.26
C ALA A 774 -18.37 6.00 5.22
N TRP A 775 -17.58 4.92 5.28
CA TRP A 775 -16.36 4.82 6.09
C TRP A 775 -15.31 5.84 5.64
N TYR A 776 -15.03 5.87 4.34
CA TYR A 776 -14.08 6.79 3.73
C TYR A 776 -14.53 8.25 3.84
N ARG A 777 -15.83 8.51 3.69
CA ARG A 777 -16.41 9.86 3.86
C ARG A 777 -16.32 10.34 5.31
N LEU A 778 -16.57 9.48 6.28
CA LEU A 778 -16.39 9.79 7.71
C LEU A 778 -14.91 10.08 8.01
N GLY A 779 -13.99 9.21 7.57
CA GLY A 779 -12.55 9.39 7.77
C GLY A 779 -12.04 10.71 7.18
N ALA A 780 -12.40 11.03 5.93
CA ALA A 780 -12.06 12.29 5.30
C ALA A 780 -12.59 13.52 6.06
N ALA A 781 -13.81 13.43 6.64
CA ALA A 781 -14.40 14.49 7.44
C ALA A 781 -13.76 14.64 8.85
N LEU A 782 -13.12 13.59 9.38
CA LEU A 782 -12.33 13.66 10.62
C LEU A 782 -10.97 14.33 10.40
N LEU A 783 -10.36 14.13 9.22
CA LEU A 783 -9.02 14.64 8.92
C LEU A 783 -9.00 15.98 8.17
N CYS A 784 -10.08 16.40 7.51
CA CYS A 784 -10.15 17.64 6.76
C CYS A 784 -11.04 18.68 7.45
N PRO A 785 -10.55 19.91 7.73
CA PRO A 785 -11.41 20.98 8.21
C PRO A 785 -12.46 21.35 7.15
N GLN A 786 -13.54 22.01 7.58
CA GLN A 786 -14.54 22.56 6.64
C GLN A 786 -13.86 23.49 5.63
N GLN A 787 -14.18 23.32 4.34
CA GLN A 787 -13.31 23.66 3.20
C GLN A 787 -12.83 25.11 3.10
N GLU A 788 -13.51 26.05 3.77
CA GLU A 788 -13.26 27.49 3.71
C GLU A 788 -12.09 27.97 4.59
N ARG A 789 -11.47 27.08 5.38
CA ARG A 789 -10.48 27.46 6.43
C ARG A 789 -9.07 26.85 6.28
N ILE A 790 -8.69 26.40 5.08
CA ILE A 790 -7.30 25.93 4.84
C ILE A 790 -6.44 27.12 4.39
N PRO A 791 -5.43 27.53 5.17
CA PRO A 791 -4.51 28.62 4.85
C PRO A 791 -3.53 28.28 3.71
#